data_AF-A0A915ANJ2-F1
#
_entry.id   AF-A0A915ANJ2-F1
#
_cell.length_a   1.000
_cell.length_b   1.000
_cell.length_c   1.000
_cell.angle_alpha   90.00
_cell.angle_beta   90.00
_cell.angle_gamma   90.00
#
_symmetry.space_group_name_H-M   'P 1'
#
loop_
_entity.id
_entity.type
_entity.pdbx_description
1 polymer ?
#
loop_
_entity_poly.entity_id
_entity_poly.type
_entity_poly.pdbx_seq_one_letter_code
_entity_poly.pdbx_strand_id
1 'polypeptide(L)'
;MGKVSIDQTLFRRIITLFGILFPIRACPLTMQLAIVVFLISALDQLGTYYVGVLPSEFYIALGNRDVSMFRYLIGKSALIIIGKALTLSACKYSTSLFFLKCRQRCAYTLHSMYFKHPVLYQLNVSPNEFDNPDQRMTQDVEKLTRILTQDLFTPVVMAPFIVGYYTYLTYDSSGWIGPLAIYAYFASSTVVNKLLLSPIVGLVNEQEKREGDLRSKHCEIRANTESIAFYRSGLTENEMTNAKLDALIGVQMKLIGWRTFLCLATSIFDYYGATLSYLLIAIPIFITHDFDDLSGPELSGVVSKNVFFYLYLIYSFTRVVALAENFGDMAGVTHRVVGLYEELQRLVDINTKSSLNDDDPSTVLVIESKENTNDGLYDLLERQEKSTERSKSNWKEACVEEQSLLDNKVSAVSGIIEAADQGSSVAMILSSVSISNPNNTRSILIKELSMSVSLERNILITGDSSTGKTSILRILADLWKCLSGKIERFWEFTPTNMLFLPQNPYFPSGGTTLRQQLVYPAKAEAINKEISRLEEILENIGMEYLLERFSGFDEPVDGDWHEILSRGELQRLCIARVLYHRPKIAFLDECTSAVGFEMEITLYRIIKKAGIKFVSIGHRQSLRQFHDIELHLNGDGGWSLQEIDKTIVVQQQ
;
A
#
# COMPACT_ATOMS: atom_id res chain seq x y z
N MET A 1 -2.66 20.31 -13.66
CA MET A 1 -1.39 19.55 -13.58
C MET A 1 -0.91 19.28 -14.99
N GLY A 2 0.40 19.42 -15.21
CA GLY A 2 1.02 19.44 -16.54
C GLY A 2 0.66 18.24 -17.39
N LYS A 3 0.70 18.45 -18.71
CA LYS A 3 0.73 17.38 -19.72
C LYS A 3 1.50 16.21 -19.13
N VAL A 4 0.89 15.03 -19.02
CA VAL A 4 1.63 13.78 -18.85
C VAL A 4 2.37 13.59 -20.17
N SER A 5 3.46 14.33 -20.33
CA SER A 5 4.50 13.97 -21.27
C SER A 5 4.97 12.60 -20.85
N ILE A 6 5.20 11.73 -21.83
CA ILE A 6 5.96 10.50 -21.61
C ILE A 6 7.36 10.96 -21.20
N ASP A 7 7.52 11.21 -19.92
CA ASP A 7 8.66 11.89 -19.32
C ASP A 7 9.72 10.84 -18.98
N GLN A 8 11.00 11.22 -18.95
CA GLN A 8 12.08 10.31 -18.51
C GLN A 8 11.79 9.74 -17.12
N THR A 9 11.09 10.52 -16.29
CA THR A 9 10.57 10.17 -14.97
C THR A 9 9.62 8.97 -15.01
N LEU A 10 8.70 8.92 -15.97
CA LEU A 10 7.77 7.79 -16.13
C LEU A 10 8.53 6.51 -16.49
N PHE A 11 9.47 6.60 -17.43
CA PHE A 11 10.27 5.44 -17.82
C PHE A 11 11.11 4.90 -16.66
N ARG A 12 11.75 5.78 -15.89
CA ARG A 12 12.46 5.41 -14.65
C ARG A 12 11.54 4.71 -13.66
N ARG A 13 10.33 5.24 -13.43
CA ARG A 13 9.36 4.64 -12.51
C ARG A 13 8.82 3.29 -12.98
N ILE A 14 8.63 3.12 -14.28
CA ILE A 14 8.29 1.81 -14.86
C ILE A 14 9.44 0.82 -14.60
N ILE A 15 10.69 1.21 -14.80
CA ILE A 15 11.85 0.35 -14.47
C ILE A 15 11.86 -0.02 -12.98
N THR A 16 11.62 0.94 -12.08
CA THR A 16 11.51 0.68 -10.64
C THR A 16 10.39 -0.33 -10.34
N LEU A 17 9.22 -0.16 -10.95
CA LEU A 17 8.10 -1.11 -10.82
C LEU A 17 8.49 -2.52 -11.29
N PHE A 18 9.14 -2.64 -12.44
CA PHE A 18 9.66 -3.93 -12.92
C PHE A 18 10.71 -4.51 -11.97
N GLY A 19 11.56 -3.69 -11.34
CA GLY A 19 12.50 -4.12 -10.32
C GLY A 19 11.82 -4.69 -9.06
N ILE A 20 10.70 -4.10 -8.64
CA ILE A 20 9.87 -4.58 -7.52
C ILE A 20 9.19 -5.91 -7.87
N LEU A 21 8.62 -6.01 -9.08
CA LEU A 21 7.84 -7.17 -9.53
C LEU A 21 8.72 -8.36 -9.97
N PHE A 22 9.89 -8.10 -10.54
CA PHE A 22 10.80 -9.10 -11.11
C PHE A 22 12.24 -8.92 -10.59
N PRO A 23 12.51 -9.21 -9.30
CA PRO A 23 13.87 -9.19 -8.77
C PRO A 23 14.79 -10.19 -9.51
N ILE A 24 15.89 -9.69 -10.06
CA ILE A 24 16.83 -10.43 -10.93
C ILE A 24 17.54 -11.59 -10.21
N ARG A 25 17.80 -11.45 -8.90
CA ARG A 25 18.69 -12.37 -8.15
C ARG A 25 18.06 -13.70 -7.73
N ALA A 26 16.77 -13.94 -7.94
CA ALA A 26 16.10 -15.10 -7.34
C ALA A 26 15.06 -15.84 -8.24
N CYS A 27 15.00 -15.54 -9.55
CA CYS A 27 13.99 -16.12 -10.46
C CYS A 27 12.60 -16.26 -9.81
N PRO A 28 11.98 -15.15 -9.37
CA PRO A 28 10.77 -15.17 -8.56
C PRO A 28 9.63 -15.86 -9.30
N LEU A 29 8.66 -16.39 -8.54
CA LEU A 29 7.44 -17.00 -9.09
C LEU A 29 6.72 -16.10 -10.11
N THR A 30 6.81 -14.77 -9.95
CA THR A 30 6.29 -13.78 -10.91
C THR A 30 6.94 -13.88 -12.29
N MET A 31 8.25 -14.12 -12.36
CA MET A 31 8.98 -14.29 -13.62
C MET A 31 8.64 -15.63 -14.28
N GLN A 32 8.51 -16.71 -13.50
CA GLN A 32 8.08 -18.01 -14.01
C GLN A 32 6.66 -17.94 -14.59
N LEU A 33 5.73 -17.28 -13.88
CA LEU A 33 4.37 -17.06 -14.36
C LEU A 33 4.33 -16.20 -15.62
N ALA A 34 5.17 -15.17 -15.74
CA ALA A 34 5.27 -14.36 -16.95
C ALA A 34 5.68 -15.21 -18.18
N ILE A 35 6.64 -16.14 -18.01
CA ILE A 35 7.06 -17.07 -19.07
C ILE A 35 5.93 -18.03 -19.43
N VAL A 36 5.23 -18.60 -18.44
CA VAL A 36 4.08 -19.49 -18.67
C VAL A 36 2.96 -18.77 -19.42
N VAL A 37 2.63 -17.54 -19.02
CA VAL A 37 1.64 -16.70 -19.71
C VAL A 37 2.06 -16.46 -21.16
N PHE A 38 3.34 -16.16 -21.41
CA PHE A 38 3.85 -15.99 -22.78
C PHE A 38 3.68 -17.26 -23.62
N LEU A 39 4.09 -18.42 -23.11
CA LEU A 39 3.99 -19.69 -23.83
C LEU A 39 2.54 -20.08 -24.14
N ILE A 40 1.63 -19.94 -23.16
CA ILE A 40 0.20 -20.22 -23.36
C ILE A 40 -0.41 -19.20 -24.33
N SER A 41 -0.01 -17.93 -24.26
CA SER A 41 -0.46 -16.91 -25.20
C SER A 41 -0.01 -17.24 -26.63
N ALA A 42 1.23 -17.72 -26.81
CA ALA A 42 1.71 -18.18 -28.12
C ALA A 42 0.91 -19.36 -28.66
N LEU A 43 0.58 -20.33 -27.80
CA LEU A 43 -0.27 -21.46 -28.17
C LEU A 43 -1.70 -21.01 -28.57
N ASP A 44 -2.28 -20.05 -27.85
CA ASP A 44 -3.59 -19.46 -28.19
C ASP A 44 -3.55 -18.71 -29.55
N GLN A 45 -2.46 -18.02 -29.86
CA GLN A 45 -2.28 -17.40 -31.18
C GLN A 45 -2.18 -18.42 -32.32
N LEU A 46 -1.51 -19.56 -32.09
CA LEU A 46 -1.51 -20.67 -33.05
C LEU A 46 -2.92 -21.22 -33.27
N GLY A 47 -3.69 -21.42 -32.19
CA GLY A 47 -5.10 -21.81 -32.28
C GLY A 47 -5.93 -20.81 -33.09
N THR A 48 -5.67 -19.51 -32.92
CA THR A 48 -6.34 -18.44 -33.66
C THR A 48 -6.04 -18.48 -35.15
N TYR A 49 -4.79 -18.75 -35.55
CA TYR A 49 -4.42 -18.94 -36.96
C TYR A 49 -5.20 -20.09 -37.61
N TYR A 50 -5.23 -21.27 -36.97
CA TYR A 50 -5.94 -22.42 -37.51
C TYR A 50 -7.45 -22.20 -37.61
N VAL A 51 -8.05 -21.56 -36.61
CA VAL A 51 -9.49 -21.18 -36.66
C VAL A 51 -9.74 -20.20 -37.80
N GLY A 52 -8.82 -19.27 -38.06
CA GLY A 52 -8.98 -18.24 -39.09
C GLY A 52 -8.81 -18.73 -40.53
N VAL A 53 -7.95 -19.73 -40.76
CA VAL A 53 -7.77 -20.33 -42.09
C VAL A 53 -8.87 -21.33 -42.43
N LEU A 54 -9.50 -21.94 -41.41
CA LEU A 54 -10.52 -22.97 -41.56
C LEU A 54 -11.66 -22.63 -42.56
N PRO A 55 -12.22 -21.41 -42.63
CA PRO A 55 -13.23 -21.07 -43.63
C PRO A 55 -12.78 -21.28 -45.08
N SER A 56 -11.49 -21.10 -45.38
CA SER A 56 -10.96 -21.33 -46.74
C SER A 56 -11.12 -22.78 -47.19
N GLU A 57 -10.90 -23.74 -46.29
CA GLU A 57 -11.07 -25.17 -46.58
C GLU A 57 -12.56 -25.52 -46.80
N PHE A 58 -13.47 -24.85 -46.07
CA PHE A 58 -14.91 -25.01 -46.26
C PHE A 58 -15.38 -24.47 -47.62
N TYR A 59 -14.85 -23.34 -48.09
CA TYR A 59 -15.18 -22.81 -49.43
C TYR A 59 -14.81 -23.79 -50.54
N ILE A 60 -13.63 -24.43 -50.44
CA ILE A 60 -13.18 -25.42 -51.42
C ILE A 60 -14.07 -26.67 -51.39
N ALA A 61 -14.38 -27.20 -50.21
CA ALA A 61 -15.23 -28.40 -50.08
C ALA A 61 -16.66 -28.16 -50.59
N LEU A 62 -17.23 -26.97 -50.30
CA LEU A 62 -18.56 -26.59 -50.78
C LEU A 62 -18.58 -26.35 -52.29
N GLY A 63 -17.55 -25.68 -52.84
CA GLY A 63 -17.44 -25.42 -54.27
C GLY A 63 -17.29 -26.71 -55.09
N ASN A 64 -16.53 -27.68 -54.58
CA ASN A 64 -16.37 -29.01 -55.18
C ASN A 64 -17.52 -29.98 -54.86
N ARG A 65 -18.48 -29.58 -54.02
CA ARG A 65 -19.59 -30.40 -53.53
C ARG A 65 -19.12 -31.72 -52.88
N ASP A 66 -17.95 -31.72 -52.25
CA ASP A 66 -17.38 -32.89 -51.61
C ASP A 66 -17.94 -33.08 -50.18
N VAL A 67 -18.94 -33.94 -50.08
CA VAL A 67 -19.62 -34.27 -48.81
C VAL A 67 -18.69 -34.98 -47.83
N SER A 68 -17.74 -35.77 -48.33
CA SER A 68 -16.79 -36.52 -47.49
C SER A 68 -15.78 -35.56 -46.85
N MET A 69 -15.21 -34.66 -47.65
CA MET A 69 -14.33 -33.59 -47.16
C MET A 69 -15.08 -32.68 -46.20
N PHE A 70 -16.33 -32.30 -46.50
CA PHE A 70 -17.14 -31.46 -45.62
C PHE A 70 -17.38 -32.08 -44.24
N ARG A 71 -17.70 -33.39 -44.16
CA ARG A 71 -17.87 -34.10 -42.89
C ARG A 71 -16.56 -34.16 -42.09
N TYR A 72 -15.44 -34.40 -42.76
CA TYR A 72 -14.11 -34.36 -42.14
C TYR A 72 -13.80 -32.96 -41.58
N LEU A 73 -14.10 -31.90 -42.33
CA LEU A 73 -13.88 -30.51 -41.90
C LEU A 73 -14.74 -30.12 -40.69
N ILE A 74 -15.97 -30.63 -40.57
CA ILE A 74 -16.79 -30.45 -39.35
C ILE A 74 -16.12 -31.08 -38.13
N GLY A 75 -15.59 -32.30 -38.26
CA GLY A 75 -14.87 -32.96 -37.17
C GLY A 75 -13.58 -32.21 -36.79
N LYS A 76 -12.79 -31.82 -37.79
CA LYS A 76 -11.57 -31.03 -37.63
C LYS A 76 -11.84 -29.68 -36.99
N SER A 77 -12.89 -28.96 -37.43
CA SER A 77 -13.25 -27.66 -36.88
C SER A 77 -13.69 -27.74 -35.42
N ALA A 78 -14.50 -28.73 -35.07
CA ALA A 78 -14.92 -28.94 -33.68
C ALA A 78 -13.71 -29.15 -32.76
N LEU A 79 -12.74 -29.99 -33.16
CA LEU A 79 -11.53 -30.25 -32.39
C LEU A 79 -10.66 -28.98 -32.22
N ILE A 80 -10.44 -28.24 -33.31
CA ILE A 80 -9.66 -26.99 -33.29
C ILE A 80 -10.34 -25.94 -32.39
N ILE A 81 -11.66 -25.80 -32.49
CA ILE A 81 -12.43 -24.83 -31.69
C ILE A 81 -12.38 -25.19 -30.20
N ILE A 82 -12.52 -26.48 -29.84
CA ILE A 82 -12.37 -26.94 -28.46
C ILE A 82 -10.96 -26.65 -27.95
N GLY A 83 -9.92 -26.97 -28.71
CA GLY A 83 -8.53 -26.66 -28.35
C GLY A 83 -8.30 -25.16 -28.16
N LYS A 84 -8.83 -24.32 -29.06
CA LYS A 84 -8.77 -22.86 -28.94
C LYS A 84 -9.51 -22.35 -27.71
N ALA A 85 -10.69 -22.90 -27.39
CA ALA A 85 -11.44 -22.51 -26.21
C ALA A 85 -10.70 -22.86 -24.90
N LEU A 86 -10.06 -24.03 -24.85
CA LEU A 86 -9.23 -24.47 -23.72
C LEU A 86 -8.00 -23.58 -23.53
N THR A 87 -7.28 -23.28 -24.62
CA THR A 87 -6.08 -22.43 -24.58
C THR A 87 -6.41 -20.98 -24.19
N LEU A 88 -7.49 -20.41 -24.71
CA LEU A 88 -7.98 -19.09 -24.29
C LEU A 88 -8.35 -19.06 -22.80
N SER A 89 -9.01 -20.11 -22.32
CA SER A 89 -9.40 -20.23 -20.90
C SER A 89 -8.16 -20.38 -20.00
N ALA A 90 -7.18 -21.18 -20.43
CA ALA A 90 -5.90 -21.32 -19.74
C ALA A 90 -5.13 -19.99 -19.71
N CYS A 91 -5.12 -19.23 -20.81
CA CYS A 91 -4.50 -17.91 -20.86
C CYS A 91 -5.12 -16.96 -19.83
N LYS A 92 -6.46 -16.87 -19.77
CA LYS A 92 -7.17 -16.03 -18.79
C LYS A 92 -6.92 -16.45 -17.34
N TYR A 93 -6.84 -17.76 -17.09
CA TYR A 93 -6.52 -18.27 -15.76
C TYR A 93 -5.08 -17.93 -15.36
N SER A 94 -4.11 -18.16 -16.25
CA SER A 94 -2.69 -17.86 -15.99
C SER A 94 -2.43 -16.36 -15.81
N THR A 95 -3.05 -15.48 -16.60
CA THR A 95 -2.94 -14.02 -16.39
C THR A 95 -3.56 -13.58 -15.07
N SER A 96 -4.64 -14.22 -14.62
CA SER A 96 -5.26 -13.94 -13.31
C SER A 96 -4.39 -14.38 -12.14
N LEU A 97 -3.73 -15.54 -12.23
CA LEU A 97 -2.74 -15.96 -11.23
C LEU A 97 -1.53 -15.00 -11.18
N PHE A 98 -1.06 -14.59 -12.35
CA PHE A 98 0.03 -13.65 -12.49
C PHE A 98 -0.31 -12.29 -11.86
N PHE A 99 -1.51 -11.77 -12.13
CA PHE A 99 -2.07 -10.59 -11.47
C PHE A 99 -2.01 -10.69 -9.94
N LEU A 100 -2.55 -11.77 -9.36
CA LEU A 100 -2.61 -11.94 -7.90
C LEU A 100 -1.22 -11.93 -7.28
N LYS A 101 -0.23 -12.58 -7.91
CA LYS A 101 1.15 -12.61 -7.40
C LYS A 101 1.86 -11.27 -7.53
N CYS A 102 1.64 -10.54 -8.63
CA CYS A 102 2.14 -9.17 -8.77
C CYS A 102 1.53 -8.24 -7.71
N ARG A 103 0.21 -8.31 -7.48
CA ARG A 103 -0.49 -7.54 -6.44
C ARG A 103 0.08 -7.85 -5.05
N GLN A 104 0.18 -9.13 -4.71
CA GLN A 104 0.72 -9.57 -3.42
C GLN A 104 2.13 -9.03 -3.18
N ARG A 105 3.01 -9.14 -4.18
CA ARG A 105 4.40 -8.68 -4.09
C ARG A 105 4.51 -7.17 -3.90
N CYS A 106 3.77 -6.41 -4.71
CA CYS A 106 3.77 -4.95 -4.65
C CYS A 106 3.23 -4.46 -3.29
N ALA A 107 2.09 -5.00 -2.85
CA ALA A 107 1.47 -4.64 -1.59
C ALA A 107 2.37 -4.97 -0.38
N TYR A 108 2.96 -6.17 -0.32
CA TYR A 108 3.85 -6.53 0.79
C TYR A 108 5.11 -5.66 0.84
N THR A 109 5.68 -5.31 -0.33
CA THR A 109 6.83 -4.41 -0.39
C THR A 109 6.47 -3.04 0.19
N LEU A 110 5.35 -2.46 -0.22
CA LEU A 110 4.88 -1.17 0.29
C LEU A 110 4.58 -1.24 1.80
N HIS A 111 3.85 -2.26 2.26
CA HIS A 111 3.53 -2.44 3.68
C HIS A 111 4.79 -2.58 4.53
N SER A 112 5.79 -3.35 4.08
CA SER A 112 7.04 -3.56 4.81
C SER A 112 7.86 -2.28 5.01
N MET A 113 7.68 -1.27 4.16
CA MET A 113 8.31 0.05 4.30
C MET A 113 7.43 1.01 5.08
N TYR A 114 6.14 1.02 4.79
CA TYR A 114 5.15 1.91 5.42
C TYR A 114 5.04 1.70 6.93
N PHE A 115 5.01 0.45 7.39
CA PHE A 115 4.87 0.12 8.82
C PHE A 115 6.20 0.16 9.60
N LYS A 116 7.31 0.54 8.98
CA LYS A 116 8.56 0.79 9.72
C LYS A 116 8.41 2.05 10.55
N HIS A 117 8.83 2.00 11.81
CA HIS A 117 8.90 3.19 12.66
C HIS A 117 10.00 4.15 12.17
N PRO A 118 9.78 5.49 12.12
CA PRO A 118 8.53 6.25 12.31
C PRO A 118 7.80 6.61 10.99
N VAL A 119 8.08 5.90 9.89
CA VAL A 119 7.63 6.22 8.51
C VAL A 119 6.11 6.39 8.41
N LEU A 120 5.35 5.49 9.03
CA LEU A 120 3.89 5.55 9.12
C LEU A 120 3.39 6.93 9.60
N TYR A 121 3.99 7.44 10.66
CA TYR A 121 3.60 8.72 11.26
C TYR A 121 4.00 9.89 10.36
N GLN A 122 5.24 9.88 9.86
CA GLN A 122 5.78 10.95 9.02
C GLN A 122 4.98 11.15 7.74
N LEU A 123 4.56 10.06 7.08
CA LEU A 123 3.80 10.16 5.83
C LEU A 123 2.40 10.74 6.04
N ASN A 124 1.72 10.38 7.13
CA ASN A 124 0.33 10.80 7.36
C ASN A 124 0.20 12.19 8.01
N VAL A 125 1.24 12.67 8.70
CA VAL A 125 1.20 13.96 9.41
C VAL A 125 1.78 15.11 8.58
N SER A 126 2.58 14.81 7.55
CA SER A 126 3.19 15.82 6.68
C SER A 126 2.14 16.41 5.71
N PRO A 127 1.70 17.67 5.88
CA PRO A 127 0.47 18.19 5.24
C PRO A 127 0.57 18.41 3.72
N ASN A 128 1.78 18.39 3.14
CA ASN A 128 2.02 19.04 1.84
C ASN A 128 2.64 18.14 0.76
N GLU A 129 3.00 16.87 1.04
CA GLU A 129 3.76 16.05 0.07
C GLU A 129 2.97 14.89 -0.55
N PHE A 130 2.03 14.24 0.16
CA PHE A 130 1.40 13.00 -0.34
C PHE A 130 -0.08 12.78 0.06
N ASP A 131 -1.00 12.93 -0.90
CA ASP A 131 -2.43 12.65 -0.70
C ASP A 131 -2.76 11.15 -0.78
N ASN A 132 -3.64 10.69 0.13
CA ASN A 132 -4.31 9.38 0.17
C ASN A 132 -3.37 8.16 0.02
N PRO A 133 -2.40 7.95 0.94
CA PRO A 133 -1.48 6.81 0.88
C PRO A 133 -2.20 5.46 1.00
N ASP A 134 -3.32 5.40 1.72
CA ASP A 134 -4.21 4.25 1.86
C ASP A 134 -4.82 3.82 0.52
N GLN A 135 -5.36 4.78 -0.25
CA GLN A 135 -5.90 4.52 -1.58
C GLN A 135 -4.81 4.00 -2.52
N ARG A 136 -3.59 4.56 -2.42
CA ARG A 136 -2.45 4.17 -3.25
C ARG A 136 -2.00 2.74 -2.97
N MET A 137 -1.89 2.34 -1.71
CA MET A 137 -1.48 0.97 -1.35
C MET A 137 -2.55 -0.08 -1.64
N THR A 138 -3.84 0.31 -1.68
CA THR A 138 -4.96 -0.61 -1.85
C THR A 138 -5.47 -0.66 -3.29
N GLN A 139 -6.19 0.38 -3.72
CA GLN A 139 -6.88 0.44 -5.01
C GLN A 139 -5.91 0.66 -6.18
N ASP A 140 -4.94 1.55 -6.03
CA ASP A 140 -4.03 1.86 -7.13
C ASP A 140 -3.08 0.68 -7.41
N VAL A 141 -2.57 -0.01 -6.38
CA VAL A 141 -1.76 -1.24 -6.56
C VAL A 141 -2.57 -2.32 -7.28
N GLU A 142 -3.84 -2.51 -6.93
CA GLU A 142 -4.73 -3.44 -7.62
C GLU A 142 -4.93 -3.04 -9.09
N LYS A 143 -5.28 -1.79 -9.36
CA LYS A 143 -5.52 -1.28 -10.71
C LYS A 143 -4.26 -1.39 -11.57
N LEU A 144 -3.11 -0.98 -11.03
CA LEU A 144 -1.81 -1.05 -11.71
C LEU A 144 -1.45 -2.48 -12.11
N THR A 145 -1.53 -3.40 -11.15
CA THR A 145 -1.12 -4.80 -11.38
C THR A 145 -2.09 -5.50 -12.32
N ARG A 146 -3.39 -5.18 -12.26
CA ARG A 146 -4.39 -5.69 -13.20
C ARG A 146 -4.12 -5.22 -14.63
N ILE A 147 -3.97 -3.91 -14.84
CA ILE A 147 -3.71 -3.33 -16.17
C ILE A 147 -2.41 -3.90 -16.74
N LEU A 148 -1.34 -3.94 -15.94
CA LEU A 148 -0.05 -4.47 -16.38
C LEU A 148 -0.15 -5.93 -16.84
N THR A 149 -0.79 -6.80 -16.07
CA THR A 149 -0.74 -8.25 -16.28
C THR A 149 -1.86 -8.79 -17.18
N GLN A 150 -3.08 -8.27 -17.08
CA GLN A 150 -4.23 -8.76 -17.84
C GLN A 150 -4.41 -7.98 -19.15
N ASP A 151 -4.27 -6.65 -19.11
CA ASP A 151 -4.62 -5.78 -20.24
C ASP A 151 -3.42 -5.47 -21.14
N LEU A 152 -2.21 -5.39 -20.60
CA LEU A 152 -1.01 -4.99 -21.35
C LEU A 152 -0.05 -6.16 -21.65
N PHE A 153 0.24 -7.03 -20.69
CA PHE A 153 1.31 -8.04 -20.83
C PHE A 153 1.17 -8.90 -22.09
N THR A 154 0.05 -9.63 -22.22
CA THR A 154 -0.17 -10.51 -23.38
C THR A 154 -0.22 -9.73 -24.70
N PRO A 155 -1.04 -8.67 -24.85
CA PRO A 155 -1.11 -7.95 -26.12
C PRO A 155 0.19 -7.28 -26.55
N VAL A 156 0.95 -6.69 -25.61
CA VAL A 156 2.22 -6.00 -25.89
C VAL A 156 3.32 -6.99 -26.28
N VAL A 157 3.46 -8.09 -25.54
CA VAL A 157 4.50 -9.10 -25.82
C VAL A 157 4.23 -9.82 -27.15
N MET A 158 2.96 -10.11 -27.45
CA MET A 158 2.59 -10.84 -28.67
C MET A 158 2.53 -9.96 -29.93
N ALA A 159 2.33 -8.64 -29.80
CA ALA A 159 2.12 -7.74 -30.94
C ALA A 159 3.27 -7.78 -31.97
N PRO A 160 4.57 -7.73 -31.62
CA PRO A 160 5.65 -7.77 -32.61
C PRO A 160 5.65 -9.07 -33.43
N PHE A 161 5.39 -10.20 -32.79
CA PHE A 161 5.35 -11.51 -33.45
C PHE A 161 4.16 -11.62 -34.41
N ILE A 162 2.98 -11.18 -33.96
CA ILE A 162 1.76 -11.21 -34.77
C ILE A 162 1.90 -10.26 -35.96
N VAL A 163 2.26 -8.99 -35.71
CA VAL A 163 2.40 -7.99 -36.78
C VAL A 163 3.47 -8.43 -37.77
N GLY A 164 4.63 -8.92 -37.32
CA GLY A 164 5.69 -9.41 -38.20
C GLY A 164 5.23 -10.58 -39.08
N TYR A 165 4.61 -11.60 -38.48
CA TYR A 165 4.17 -12.80 -39.20
C TYR A 165 3.06 -12.49 -40.21
N TYR A 166 2.04 -11.73 -39.83
CA TYR A 166 0.94 -11.39 -40.75
C TYR A 166 1.34 -10.34 -41.78
N THR A 167 2.33 -9.48 -41.50
CA THR A 167 2.96 -8.62 -42.52
C THR A 167 3.63 -9.47 -43.59
N TYR A 168 4.38 -10.51 -43.20
CA TYR A 168 4.99 -11.46 -44.14
C TYR A 168 3.95 -12.19 -44.98
N LEU A 169 2.89 -12.74 -44.36
CA LEU A 169 1.81 -13.41 -45.09
C LEU A 169 1.06 -12.47 -46.05
N THR A 170 0.92 -11.20 -45.68
CA THR A 170 0.29 -10.20 -46.55
C THR A 170 1.18 -9.85 -47.73
N TYR A 171 2.49 -9.75 -47.51
CA TYR A 171 3.49 -9.54 -48.55
C TYR A 171 3.52 -10.70 -49.55
N ASP A 172 3.51 -11.93 -49.07
CA ASP A 172 3.47 -13.14 -49.91
C ASP A 172 2.23 -13.18 -50.81
N SER A 173 1.09 -12.71 -50.30
CA SER A 173 -0.20 -12.75 -50.99
C SER A 173 -0.48 -11.59 -51.96
N SER A 174 0.03 -10.38 -51.70
CA SER A 174 -0.30 -9.16 -52.47
C SER A 174 0.91 -8.30 -52.84
N GLY A 175 2.12 -8.82 -52.64
CA GLY A 175 3.35 -8.07 -52.83
C GLY A 175 3.49 -6.90 -51.85
N TRP A 176 4.31 -5.91 -52.23
CA TRP A 176 4.63 -4.76 -51.36
C TRP A 176 3.46 -3.79 -51.14
N ILE A 177 2.48 -3.77 -52.05
CA ILE A 177 1.35 -2.83 -52.01
C ILE A 177 0.41 -3.15 -50.84
N GLY A 178 0.20 -4.44 -50.54
CA GLY A 178 -0.67 -4.88 -49.45
C GLY A 178 -0.26 -4.35 -48.07
N PRO A 179 0.94 -4.71 -47.59
CA PRO A 179 1.46 -4.20 -46.33
C PRO A 179 1.50 -2.67 -46.30
N LEU A 180 1.96 -2.01 -47.37
CA LEU A 180 2.06 -0.55 -47.41
C LEU A 180 0.70 0.12 -47.21
N ALA A 181 -0.35 -0.37 -47.88
CA ALA A 181 -1.70 0.19 -47.74
C ALA A 181 -2.26 0.00 -46.33
N ILE A 182 -2.05 -1.17 -45.72
CA ILE A 182 -2.48 -1.44 -44.33
C ILE A 182 -1.72 -0.56 -43.33
N TYR A 183 -0.42 -0.35 -43.53
CA TYR A 183 0.39 0.51 -42.66
C TYR A 183 0.01 1.99 -42.82
N ALA A 184 -0.28 2.45 -44.04
CA ALA A 184 -0.78 3.80 -44.28
C ALA A 184 -2.16 4.02 -43.62
N TYR A 185 -3.05 3.02 -43.71
CA TYR A 185 -4.34 3.01 -43.03
C TYR A 185 -4.20 3.04 -41.50
N PHE A 186 -3.27 2.26 -40.96
CA PHE A 186 -2.96 2.28 -39.53
C PHE A 186 -2.42 3.64 -39.06
N ALA A 187 -1.52 4.26 -39.84
CA ALA A 187 -0.96 5.56 -39.51
C ALA A 187 -2.05 6.64 -39.42
N SER A 188 -3.00 6.65 -40.36
CA SER A 188 -4.11 7.61 -40.32
C SER A 188 -5.05 7.37 -39.13
N SER A 189 -5.41 6.12 -38.85
CA SER A 189 -6.21 5.73 -37.68
C SER A 189 -5.55 6.14 -36.36
N THR A 190 -4.24 5.92 -36.23
CA THR A 190 -3.47 6.27 -35.02
C THR A 190 -3.44 7.77 -34.79
N VAL A 191 -3.26 8.58 -35.84
CA VAL A 191 -3.24 10.05 -35.72
C VAL A 191 -4.58 10.57 -35.23
N VAL A 192 -5.69 10.09 -35.81
CA VAL A 192 -7.04 10.49 -35.40
C VAL A 192 -7.32 10.07 -33.96
N ASN A 193 -7.09 8.81 -33.60
CA ASN A 193 -7.35 8.31 -32.25
C ASN A 193 -6.52 9.05 -31.19
N LYS A 194 -5.25 9.37 -31.47
CA LYS A 194 -4.39 10.12 -30.54
C LYS A 194 -4.92 11.53 -30.26
N LEU A 195 -5.42 12.22 -31.27
CA LEU A 195 -5.97 13.58 -31.10
C LEU A 195 -7.20 13.57 -30.19
N LEU A 196 -8.00 12.52 -30.24
CA LEU A 196 -9.23 12.36 -29.46
C LEU A 196 -8.98 11.84 -28.05
N LEU A 197 -7.93 11.03 -27.87
CA LEU A 197 -7.54 10.48 -26.57
C LEU A 197 -6.96 11.54 -25.62
N SER A 198 -6.21 12.52 -26.17
CA SER A 198 -5.53 13.55 -25.36
C SER A 198 -6.43 14.30 -24.36
N PRO A 199 -7.63 14.81 -24.72
CA PRO A 199 -8.52 15.47 -23.76
C PRO A 199 -9.17 14.51 -22.75
N ILE A 200 -9.43 13.25 -23.16
CA ILE A 200 -10.06 12.23 -22.32
C ILE A 200 -9.22 11.93 -21.08
N VAL A 201 -7.91 11.74 -21.25
CA VAL A 201 -6.99 11.43 -20.14
C VAL A 201 -7.03 12.51 -19.04
N GLY A 202 -7.10 13.78 -19.43
CA GLY A 202 -7.20 14.88 -18.48
C GLY A 202 -8.50 14.83 -17.66
N LEU A 203 -9.63 14.54 -18.33
CA LEU A 203 -10.93 14.43 -17.69
C LEU A 203 -11.07 13.18 -16.80
N VAL A 204 -10.48 12.05 -17.18
CA VAL A 204 -10.46 10.82 -16.36
C VAL A 204 -9.73 11.07 -15.03
N ASN A 205 -8.57 11.73 -15.08
CA ASN A 205 -7.82 12.08 -13.86
C ASN A 205 -8.61 13.05 -12.96
N GLU A 206 -9.30 14.02 -13.55
CA GLU A 206 -10.17 14.92 -12.79
C GLU A 206 -11.35 14.17 -12.17
N GLN A 207 -11.96 13.22 -12.89
CA GLN A 207 -13.01 12.36 -12.36
C GLN A 207 -12.51 11.58 -11.13
N GLU A 208 -11.38 10.89 -11.21
CA GLU A 208 -10.83 10.12 -10.09
C GLU A 208 -10.59 10.98 -8.85
N LYS A 209 -10.11 12.21 -9.05
CA LYS A 209 -9.92 13.16 -7.94
C LYS A 209 -11.26 13.53 -7.28
N ARG A 210 -12.26 13.90 -8.07
CA ARG A 210 -13.60 14.28 -7.56
C ARG A 210 -14.30 13.11 -6.86
N GLU A 211 -14.11 11.90 -7.37
CA GLU A 211 -14.64 10.68 -6.75
C GLU A 211 -13.96 10.40 -5.39
N GLY A 212 -12.64 10.62 -5.30
CA GLY A 212 -11.91 10.61 -4.04
C GLY A 212 -12.41 11.66 -3.03
N ASP A 213 -12.63 12.90 -3.48
CA ASP A 213 -13.13 14.00 -2.64
C ASP A 213 -14.53 13.70 -2.06
N LEU A 214 -15.39 13.04 -2.84
CA LEU A 214 -16.73 12.62 -2.44
C LEU A 214 -16.66 11.48 -1.42
N ARG A 215 -15.84 10.44 -1.70
CA ARG A 215 -15.63 9.32 -0.77
C ARG A 215 -15.06 9.79 0.57
N SER A 216 -14.07 10.69 0.54
CA SER A 216 -13.48 11.30 1.73
C SER A 216 -14.54 12.03 2.57
N LYS A 217 -15.45 12.79 1.94
CA LYS A 217 -16.56 13.46 2.65
C LYS A 217 -17.50 12.46 3.33
N HIS A 218 -17.83 11.34 2.68
CA HIS A 218 -18.63 10.30 3.31
C HIS A 218 -17.92 9.61 4.48
N CYS A 219 -16.60 9.36 4.36
CA CYS A 219 -15.81 8.82 5.47
C CYS A 219 -15.78 9.79 6.66
N GLU A 220 -15.62 11.08 6.41
CA GLU A 220 -15.67 12.15 7.41
C GLU A 220 -17.04 12.20 8.13
N ILE A 221 -18.15 12.14 7.38
CA ILE A 221 -19.50 12.10 7.95
C ILE A 221 -19.68 10.88 8.84
N ARG A 222 -19.28 9.69 8.35
CA ARG A 222 -19.39 8.44 9.10
C ARG A 222 -18.62 8.51 10.43
N ALA A 223 -17.38 8.99 10.40
CA ALA A 223 -16.53 9.11 11.58
C ALA A 223 -17.05 10.13 12.62
N ASN A 224 -17.88 11.09 12.20
CA ASN A 224 -18.39 12.16 13.06
C ASN A 224 -19.93 12.15 13.19
N THR A 225 -20.56 11.00 12.96
CA THR A 225 -22.03 10.86 12.89
C THR A 225 -22.72 11.39 14.15
N GLU A 226 -22.20 11.06 15.33
CA GLU A 226 -22.76 11.51 16.61
C GLU A 226 -22.72 13.04 16.74
N SER A 227 -21.57 13.66 16.41
CA SER A 227 -21.40 15.11 16.46
C SER A 227 -22.34 15.82 15.48
N ILE A 228 -22.43 15.33 14.24
CA ILE A 228 -23.34 15.85 13.21
C ILE A 228 -24.81 15.76 13.67
N ALA A 229 -25.17 14.63 14.30
CA ALA A 229 -26.51 14.40 14.84
C ALA A 229 -26.83 15.33 16.02
N PHE A 230 -25.88 15.61 16.91
CA PHE A 230 -26.02 16.60 17.98
C PHE A 230 -26.32 18.00 17.42
N TYR A 231 -25.62 18.42 16.37
CA TYR A 231 -25.89 19.69 15.69
C TYR A 231 -27.18 19.68 14.85
N ARG A 232 -27.78 18.50 14.63
CA ARG A 232 -28.92 18.29 13.71
C ARG A 232 -28.65 18.86 12.32
N SER A 233 -27.40 18.75 11.87
CA SER A 233 -26.87 19.42 10.67
C SER A 233 -27.07 18.63 9.36
N GLY A 234 -27.96 17.62 9.36
CA GLY A 234 -28.13 16.71 8.22
C GLY A 234 -28.49 17.39 6.90
N LEU A 235 -29.26 18.48 6.91
CA LEU A 235 -29.57 19.24 5.70
C LEU A 235 -28.32 19.97 5.15
N THR A 236 -27.54 20.61 6.02
CA THR A 236 -26.30 21.30 5.64
C THR A 236 -25.28 20.31 5.08
N GLU A 237 -25.09 19.17 5.74
CA GLU A 237 -24.19 18.11 5.25
C GLU A 237 -24.66 17.52 3.92
N ASN A 238 -25.97 17.39 3.71
CA ASN A 238 -26.55 16.97 2.43
C ASN A 238 -26.22 17.97 1.31
N GLU A 239 -26.44 19.28 1.51
CA GLU A 239 -26.10 20.32 0.53
C GLU A 239 -24.60 20.32 0.21
N MET A 240 -23.73 20.26 1.22
CA MET A 240 -22.27 20.21 1.03
C MET A 240 -21.81 18.94 0.29
N THR A 241 -22.44 17.80 0.57
CA THR A 241 -22.12 16.53 -0.09
C THR A 241 -22.61 16.52 -1.54
N ASN A 242 -23.82 17.02 -1.80
CA ASN A 242 -24.37 17.13 -3.15
C ASN A 242 -23.55 18.09 -4.01
N ALA A 243 -23.03 19.19 -3.46
CA ALA A 243 -22.14 20.07 -4.21
C ALA A 243 -20.87 19.35 -4.73
N LYS A 244 -20.31 18.41 -3.95
CA LYS A 244 -19.20 17.55 -4.41
C LYS A 244 -19.64 16.56 -5.48
N LEU A 245 -20.84 15.98 -5.34
CA LEU A 245 -21.41 15.07 -6.33
C LEU A 245 -21.70 15.79 -7.67
N ASP A 246 -22.27 16.99 -7.63
CA ASP A 246 -22.56 17.78 -8.83
C ASP A 246 -21.28 18.15 -9.59
N ALA A 247 -20.20 18.48 -8.85
CA ALA A 247 -18.88 18.69 -9.45
C ALA A 247 -18.34 17.42 -10.13
N LEU A 248 -18.53 16.24 -9.53
CA LEU A 248 -18.17 14.95 -10.13
C LEU A 248 -18.99 14.67 -11.40
N ILE A 249 -20.31 14.81 -11.33
CA ILE A 249 -21.23 14.59 -12.46
C ILE A 249 -20.89 15.52 -13.62
N GLY A 250 -20.56 16.80 -13.34
CA GLY A 250 -20.16 17.76 -14.36
C GLY A 250 -18.93 17.33 -15.17
N VAL A 251 -17.97 16.66 -14.52
CA VAL A 251 -16.79 16.08 -15.20
C VAL A 251 -17.17 14.82 -15.96
N GLN A 252 -17.98 13.93 -15.37
CA GLN A 252 -18.45 12.70 -16.03
C GLN A 252 -19.23 12.99 -17.31
N MET A 253 -20.10 14.02 -17.32
CA MET A 253 -20.83 14.44 -18.51
C MET A 253 -19.91 14.88 -19.65
N LYS A 254 -18.87 15.68 -19.33
CA LYS A 254 -17.85 16.06 -20.33
C LYS A 254 -17.11 14.84 -20.87
N LEU A 255 -16.78 13.90 -19.99
CA LEU A 255 -16.10 12.65 -20.36
C LEU A 255 -16.94 11.78 -21.30
N ILE A 256 -18.26 11.65 -21.04
CA ILE A 256 -19.19 10.92 -21.90
C ILE A 256 -19.19 11.50 -23.32
N GLY A 257 -19.22 12.84 -23.45
CA GLY A 257 -19.18 13.52 -24.75
C GLY A 257 -17.93 13.16 -25.56
N TRP A 258 -16.75 13.26 -24.95
CA TRP A 258 -15.49 12.89 -25.61
C TRP A 258 -15.38 11.39 -25.93
N ARG A 259 -15.81 10.51 -25.02
CA ARG A 259 -15.83 9.06 -25.26
C ARG A 259 -16.73 8.67 -26.43
N THR A 260 -17.84 9.37 -26.59
CA THR A 260 -18.76 9.13 -27.72
C THR A 260 -18.07 9.43 -29.05
N PHE A 261 -17.34 10.54 -29.14
CA PHE A 261 -16.61 10.90 -30.37
C PHE A 261 -15.45 9.94 -30.67
N LEU A 262 -14.72 9.51 -29.62
CA LEU A 262 -13.69 8.47 -29.75
C LEU A 262 -14.29 7.15 -30.26
N CYS A 263 -15.39 6.68 -29.67
CA CYS A 263 -16.09 5.46 -30.09
C CYS A 263 -16.58 5.53 -31.54
N LEU A 264 -17.09 6.69 -31.96
CA LEU A 264 -17.48 6.93 -33.34
C LEU A 264 -16.28 6.79 -34.28
N ALA A 265 -15.15 7.44 -33.96
CA ALA A 265 -13.95 7.39 -34.79
C ALA A 265 -13.38 5.97 -34.88
N THR A 266 -13.22 5.27 -33.76
CA THR A 266 -12.72 3.88 -33.74
C THR A 266 -13.63 2.94 -34.52
N SER A 267 -14.95 3.06 -34.36
CA SER A 267 -15.93 2.22 -35.08
C SER A 267 -15.84 2.43 -36.60
N ILE A 268 -15.66 3.66 -37.07
CA ILE A 268 -15.47 3.95 -38.50
C ILE A 268 -14.25 3.20 -39.04
N PHE A 269 -13.12 3.22 -38.31
CA PHE A 269 -11.91 2.51 -38.72
C PHE A 269 -12.06 0.98 -38.63
N ASP A 270 -12.81 0.45 -37.67
CA ASP A 270 -12.99 -1.00 -37.56
C ASP A 270 -13.83 -1.56 -38.72
N TYR A 271 -14.94 -0.89 -39.06
CA TYR A 271 -15.79 -1.34 -40.17
C TYR A 271 -15.15 -1.10 -41.54
N TYR A 272 -14.45 0.02 -41.72
CA TYR A 272 -13.80 0.31 -43.01
C TYR A 272 -12.58 -0.59 -43.27
N GLY A 273 -11.92 -1.08 -42.21
CA GLY A 273 -10.84 -2.05 -42.33
C GLY A 273 -11.26 -3.33 -43.06
N ALA A 274 -12.50 -3.78 -42.86
CA ALA A 274 -13.03 -4.93 -43.58
C ALA A 274 -13.19 -4.66 -45.08
N THR A 275 -13.73 -3.50 -45.46
CA THR A 275 -13.82 -3.10 -46.87
C THR A 275 -12.44 -2.98 -47.51
N LEU A 276 -11.47 -2.41 -46.80
CA LEU A 276 -10.09 -2.29 -47.27
C LEU A 276 -9.47 -3.66 -47.60
N SER A 277 -9.75 -4.70 -46.81
CA SER A 277 -9.24 -6.06 -47.07
C SER A 277 -9.69 -6.62 -48.43
N TYR A 278 -10.93 -6.34 -48.85
CA TYR A 278 -11.44 -6.74 -50.18
C TYR A 278 -10.89 -5.87 -51.31
N LEU A 279 -10.63 -4.58 -51.06
CA LEU A 279 -9.96 -3.73 -52.05
C LEU A 279 -8.51 -4.19 -52.30
N LEU A 280 -7.82 -4.67 -51.27
CA LEU A 280 -6.45 -5.18 -51.41
C LEU A 280 -6.40 -6.49 -52.20
N ILE A 281 -7.39 -7.37 -52.04
CA ILE A 281 -7.43 -8.61 -52.82
C ILE A 281 -7.83 -8.43 -54.28
N ALA A 282 -8.48 -7.30 -54.61
CA ALA A 282 -8.77 -6.94 -55.99
C ALA A 282 -7.49 -6.72 -56.82
N ILE A 283 -6.38 -6.30 -56.20
CA ILE A 283 -5.11 -6.06 -56.89
C ILE A 283 -4.55 -7.34 -57.51
N PRO A 284 -4.31 -8.43 -56.76
CA PRO A 284 -3.76 -9.63 -57.35
C PRO A 284 -4.69 -10.33 -58.34
N ILE A 285 -6.00 -10.14 -58.20
CA ILE A 285 -7.01 -10.75 -59.08
C ILE A 285 -7.20 -9.98 -60.38
N PHE A 286 -7.32 -8.65 -60.32
CA PHE A 286 -7.68 -7.83 -61.49
C PHE A 286 -6.49 -7.11 -62.14
N ILE A 287 -5.36 -6.96 -61.44
CA ILE A 287 -4.22 -6.15 -61.92
C ILE A 287 -3.02 -7.03 -62.25
N THR A 288 -2.57 -7.88 -61.32
CA THR A 288 -1.38 -8.72 -61.56
C THR A 288 -1.71 -10.09 -62.14
N HIS A 289 -2.99 -10.50 -62.15
CA HIS A 289 -3.46 -11.76 -62.74
C HIS A 289 -2.78 -13.01 -62.16
N ASP A 290 -2.36 -12.96 -60.89
CA ASP A 290 -1.56 -14.02 -60.23
C ASP A 290 -2.35 -15.32 -59.98
N PHE A 291 -3.68 -15.29 -60.12
CA PHE A 291 -4.59 -16.39 -59.76
C PHE A 291 -5.47 -16.89 -60.91
N ASP A 292 -5.17 -16.51 -62.16
CA ASP A 292 -5.99 -16.85 -63.33
C ASP A 292 -6.01 -18.36 -63.66
N ASP A 293 -5.02 -19.12 -63.19
CA ASP A 293 -4.92 -20.57 -63.41
C ASP A 293 -5.73 -21.41 -62.41
N LEU A 294 -6.33 -20.79 -61.39
CA LEU A 294 -7.06 -21.51 -60.33
C LEU A 294 -8.52 -21.80 -60.72
N SER A 295 -9.06 -22.93 -60.28
CA SER A 295 -10.49 -23.21 -60.42
C SER A 295 -11.32 -22.28 -59.52
N GLY A 296 -12.58 -22.01 -59.90
CA GLY A 296 -13.47 -21.13 -59.12
C GLY A 296 -13.56 -21.45 -57.61
N PRO A 297 -13.66 -22.74 -57.20
CA PRO A 297 -13.60 -23.16 -55.80
C PRO A 297 -12.25 -22.86 -55.12
N GLU A 298 -11.13 -23.08 -55.81
CA GLU A 298 -9.79 -22.81 -55.29
C GLU A 298 -9.52 -21.32 -55.13
N LEU A 299 -9.96 -20.52 -56.11
CA LEU A 299 -9.91 -19.06 -56.03
C LEU A 299 -10.69 -18.54 -54.81
N SER A 300 -11.88 -19.10 -54.56
CA SER A 300 -12.70 -18.73 -53.38
C SER A 300 -12.01 -19.08 -52.06
N GLY A 301 -11.31 -20.21 -51.99
CA GLY A 301 -10.50 -20.60 -50.83
C GLY A 301 -9.33 -19.66 -50.58
N VAL A 302 -8.55 -19.34 -51.63
CA VAL A 302 -7.43 -18.39 -51.57
C VAL A 302 -7.92 -17.00 -51.15
N VAL A 303 -9.04 -16.54 -51.72
CA VAL A 303 -9.66 -15.26 -51.34
C VAL A 303 -10.00 -15.22 -49.86
N SER A 304 -10.68 -16.25 -49.35
CA SER A 304 -11.05 -16.32 -47.94
C SER A 304 -9.83 -16.32 -47.01
N LYS A 305 -8.77 -17.06 -47.37
CA LYS A 305 -7.52 -17.15 -46.59
C LYS A 305 -6.79 -15.80 -46.54
N ASN A 306 -6.66 -15.13 -47.68
CA ASN A 306 -5.93 -13.86 -47.78
C ASN A 306 -6.71 -12.70 -47.13
N VAL A 307 -8.05 -12.67 -47.27
CA VAL A 307 -8.91 -11.73 -46.54
C VAL A 307 -8.74 -11.89 -45.03
N PHE A 308 -8.65 -13.13 -44.53
CA PHE A 308 -8.35 -13.36 -43.11
C PHE A 308 -6.99 -12.77 -42.70
N PHE A 309 -5.93 -12.95 -43.51
CA PHE A 309 -4.62 -12.37 -43.19
C PHE A 309 -4.64 -10.85 -43.10
N TYR A 310 -5.29 -10.18 -44.06
CA TYR A 310 -5.41 -8.73 -44.09
C TYR A 310 -6.24 -8.20 -42.92
N LEU A 311 -7.40 -8.80 -42.68
CA LEU A 311 -8.27 -8.44 -41.56
C LEU A 311 -7.56 -8.62 -40.21
N TYR A 312 -6.82 -9.71 -40.06
CA TYR A 312 -6.12 -9.99 -38.81
C TYR A 312 -4.94 -9.03 -38.57
N LEU A 313 -4.24 -8.62 -39.63
CA LEU A 313 -3.20 -7.59 -39.55
C LEU A 313 -3.80 -6.23 -39.16
N ILE A 314 -4.90 -5.82 -39.81
CA ILE A 314 -5.63 -4.58 -39.46
C ILE A 314 -6.11 -4.63 -38.01
N TYR A 315 -6.74 -5.73 -37.60
CA TYR A 315 -7.21 -5.93 -36.23
C TYR A 315 -6.06 -5.86 -35.21
N SER A 316 -4.90 -6.46 -35.53
CA SER A 316 -3.71 -6.41 -34.67
C SER A 316 -3.24 -4.98 -34.45
N PHE A 317 -3.27 -4.16 -35.51
CA PHE A 317 -2.95 -2.74 -35.45
C PHE A 317 -3.98 -1.93 -34.65
N THR A 318 -5.28 -2.15 -34.85
CA THR A 318 -6.33 -1.55 -34.00
C THR A 318 -6.10 -1.90 -32.52
N ARG A 319 -5.78 -3.17 -32.23
CA ARG A 319 -5.49 -3.62 -30.86
C ARG A 319 -4.29 -2.87 -30.26
N VAL A 320 -3.23 -2.66 -31.04
CA VAL A 320 -2.06 -1.88 -30.59
C VAL A 320 -2.43 -0.44 -30.25
N VAL A 321 -3.34 0.19 -31.01
CA VAL A 321 -3.83 1.54 -30.69
C VAL A 321 -4.67 1.55 -29.42
N ALA A 322 -5.56 0.56 -29.25
CA ALA A 322 -6.35 0.42 -28.02
C ALA A 322 -5.46 0.25 -26.76
N LEU A 323 -4.28 -0.38 -26.90
CA LEU A 323 -3.32 -0.47 -25.79
C LEU A 323 -2.77 0.88 -25.34
N ALA A 324 -2.80 1.92 -26.17
CA ALA A 324 -2.33 3.25 -25.78
C ALA A 324 -3.18 3.85 -24.64
N GLU A 325 -4.48 3.55 -24.60
CA GLU A 325 -5.38 3.97 -23.52
C GLU A 325 -5.01 3.27 -22.21
N ASN A 326 -4.89 1.94 -22.27
CA ASN A 326 -4.47 1.11 -21.13
C ASN A 326 -3.07 1.52 -20.62
N PHE A 327 -2.15 1.90 -21.52
CA PHE A 327 -0.84 2.40 -21.15
C PHE A 327 -0.92 3.78 -20.49
N GLY A 328 -1.81 4.67 -20.96
CA GLY A 328 -2.10 5.95 -20.31
C GLY A 328 -2.62 5.79 -18.89
N ASP A 329 -3.59 4.90 -18.70
CA ASP A 329 -4.13 4.55 -17.38
C ASP A 329 -3.05 3.94 -16.48
N MET A 330 -2.25 2.99 -17.00
CA MET A 330 -1.12 2.41 -16.28
C MET A 330 -0.13 3.50 -15.85
N ALA A 331 0.21 4.44 -16.73
CA ALA A 331 1.19 5.49 -16.45
C ALA A 331 0.73 6.41 -15.30
N GLY A 332 -0.54 6.82 -15.31
CA GLY A 332 -1.13 7.61 -14.23
C GLY A 332 -1.04 6.91 -12.87
N VAL A 333 -1.44 5.64 -12.82
CA VAL A 333 -1.42 4.83 -11.59
C VAL A 333 0.02 4.49 -11.16
N THR A 334 0.92 4.23 -12.11
CA THR A 334 2.36 4.00 -11.85
C THR A 334 2.98 5.22 -11.17
N HIS A 335 2.66 6.43 -11.63
CA HIS A 335 3.13 7.66 -11.00
C HIS A 335 2.69 7.76 -9.53
N ARG A 336 1.45 7.34 -9.22
CA ARG A 336 0.90 7.36 -7.86
C ARG A 336 1.54 6.32 -6.95
N VAL A 337 1.64 5.06 -7.40
CA VAL A 337 2.16 3.92 -6.63
C VAL A 337 3.68 3.98 -6.48
N VAL A 338 4.41 4.18 -7.58
CA VAL A 338 5.88 4.26 -7.53
C VAL A 338 6.33 5.55 -6.87
N GLY A 339 5.58 6.65 -7.03
CA GLY A 339 5.84 7.86 -6.26
C GLY A 339 5.76 7.59 -4.75
N LEU A 340 4.76 6.84 -4.29
CA LEU A 340 4.67 6.45 -2.88
C LEU A 340 5.86 5.60 -2.46
N TYR A 341 6.24 4.62 -3.28
CA TYR A 341 7.41 3.79 -3.03
C TYR A 341 8.70 4.61 -2.89
N GLU A 342 8.93 5.58 -3.78
CA GLU A 342 10.10 6.47 -3.74
C GLU A 342 10.13 7.31 -2.45
N GLU A 343 8.98 7.83 -2.01
CA GLU A 343 8.91 8.61 -0.77
C GLU A 343 9.09 7.73 0.47
N LEU A 344 8.50 6.53 0.50
CA LEU A 344 8.73 5.56 1.56
C LEU A 344 10.21 5.17 1.66
N GLN A 345 10.86 4.92 0.51
CA GLN A 345 12.29 4.62 0.45
C GLN A 345 13.11 5.80 0.98
N ARG A 346 12.80 7.03 0.58
CA ARG A 346 13.46 8.25 1.07
C ARG A 346 13.34 8.39 2.60
N LEU A 347 12.14 8.20 3.16
CA LEU A 347 11.92 8.29 4.61
C LEU A 347 12.70 7.20 5.37
N VAL A 348 12.70 5.96 4.86
CA VAL A 348 13.50 4.87 5.44
C VAL A 348 15.00 5.19 5.40
N ASP A 349 15.50 5.69 4.27
CA ASP A 349 16.92 6.02 4.09
C ASP A 349 17.34 7.19 4.99
N ILE A 350 16.50 8.24 5.14
CA ILE A 350 16.75 9.37 6.03
C ILE A 350 16.87 8.88 7.48
N ASN A 351 15.93 8.05 7.93
CA ASN A 351 15.91 7.57 9.31
C ASN A 351 17.07 6.60 9.60
N THR A 352 17.49 5.80 8.61
CA THR A 352 18.63 4.88 8.74
C THR A 352 19.98 5.61 8.68
N LYS A 353 20.10 6.68 7.90
CA LYS A 353 21.31 7.52 7.88
C LYS A 353 21.45 8.37 9.13
N SER A 354 20.34 8.89 9.69
CA SER A 354 20.40 9.61 10.96
C SER A 354 20.84 8.72 12.11
N SER A 355 20.51 7.42 12.12
CA SER A 355 21.02 6.51 13.16
C SER A 355 22.53 6.21 13.04
N LEU A 356 23.18 6.55 11.92
CA LEU A 356 24.59 6.22 11.65
C LEU A 356 25.55 7.41 11.75
N ASN A 357 25.04 8.65 11.70
CA ASN A 357 25.87 9.85 11.79
C ASN A 357 25.87 10.39 13.24
N ASP A 358 26.92 10.04 14.00
CA ASP A 358 27.13 10.50 15.39
C ASP A 358 27.41 12.03 15.52
N ASP A 359 27.72 12.71 14.42
CA ASP A 359 28.25 14.09 14.41
C ASP A 359 27.19 15.19 14.14
N ASP A 360 25.91 14.86 13.91
CA ASP A 360 24.86 15.87 13.66
C ASP A 360 24.18 16.29 14.98
N PRO A 361 24.29 17.56 15.43
CA PRO A 361 23.80 18.04 16.73
C PRO A 361 22.28 18.06 16.89
N SER A 362 21.53 17.60 15.89
CA SER A 362 20.06 17.47 15.89
C SER A 362 19.57 16.02 15.94
N THR A 363 20.47 15.07 16.19
CA THR A 363 20.20 13.62 16.15
C THR A 363 20.05 13.02 17.55
N VAL A 364 19.08 12.11 17.70
CA VAL A 364 18.97 11.24 18.87
C VAL A 364 20.07 10.18 18.76
N LEU A 365 21.11 10.24 19.61
CA LEU A 365 22.15 9.23 19.63
C LEU A 365 21.71 8.06 20.52
N VAL A 366 21.66 6.87 19.92
CA VAL A 366 21.48 5.61 20.65
C VAL A 366 22.87 5.05 20.91
N ILE A 367 23.34 5.16 22.16
CA ILE A 367 24.65 4.62 22.55
C ILE A 367 24.44 3.17 23.00
N GLU A 368 24.61 2.22 22.08
CA GLU A 368 24.79 0.81 22.44
C GLU A 368 26.17 0.62 23.07
N SER A 369 26.22 0.12 24.30
CA SER A 369 27.47 -0.32 24.94
C SER A 369 28.03 -1.55 24.22
N LYS A 370 28.90 -1.32 23.24
CA LYS A 370 29.72 -2.39 22.63
C LYS A 370 30.81 -2.84 23.60
N GLU A 371 30.62 -3.98 24.26
CA GLU A 371 31.73 -4.75 24.82
C GLU A 371 32.15 -5.90 23.90
N ASN A 372 33.47 -6.02 23.74
CA ASN A 372 34.20 -6.89 22.82
C ASN A 372 33.78 -8.37 22.84
N THR A 373 33.17 -8.85 21.74
CA THR A 373 33.27 -10.23 21.27
C THR A 373 33.17 -10.27 19.73
N ASN A 374 34.13 -9.64 19.05
CA ASN A 374 34.01 -9.31 17.63
C ASN A 374 34.85 -10.13 16.64
N ASP A 375 35.15 -11.40 16.93
CA ASP A 375 35.88 -12.27 15.97
C ASP A 375 35.12 -13.52 15.49
N GLY A 376 33.88 -13.74 15.95
CA GLY A 376 33.06 -14.89 15.51
C GLY A 376 31.75 -14.52 14.78
N LEU A 377 31.21 -13.33 15.05
CA LEU A 377 29.86 -12.95 14.59
C LEU A 377 29.85 -12.51 13.12
N TYR A 378 30.90 -11.82 12.65
CA TYR A 378 31.01 -11.40 11.26
C TYR A 378 31.18 -12.59 10.29
N ASP A 379 31.90 -13.63 10.72
CA ASP A 379 32.12 -14.84 9.91
C ASP A 379 30.86 -15.76 9.89
N LEU A 380 29.99 -15.65 10.91
CA LEU A 380 28.67 -16.29 10.94
C LEU A 380 27.62 -15.55 10.10
N LEU A 381 27.65 -14.22 10.08
CA LEU A 381 26.77 -13.40 9.24
C LEU A 381 27.06 -13.58 7.75
N GLU A 382 28.34 -13.68 7.36
CA GLU A 382 28.74 -13.90 5.96
C GLU A 382 28.46 -15.34 5.49
N ARG A 383 28.50 -16.32 6.41
CA ARG A 383 28.08 -17.71 6.15
C ARG A 383 26.56 -17.88 6.13
N GLN A 384 25.81 -17.10 6.91
CA GLN A 384 24.34 -17.12 6.90
C GLN A 384 23.72 -16.35 5.73
N GLU A 385 24.32 -15.27 5.24
CA GLU A 385 23.88 -14.65 3.98
C GLU A 385 23.97 -15.64 2.81
N LYS A 386 25.03 -16.46 2.78
CA LYS A 386 25.20 -17.53 1.77
C LYS A 386 24.25 -18.73 1.96
N SER A 387 23.75 -19.00 3.16
CA SER A 387 22.72 -20.03 3.38
C SER A 387 21.30 -19.53 3.10
N THR A 388 21.02 -18.24 3.38
CA THR A 388 19.73 -17.59 3.10
C THR A 388 19.52 -17.30 1.61
N GLU A 389 20.59 -17.30 0.81
CA GLU A 389 20.50 -17.29 -0.65
C GLU A 389 20.13 -18.65 -1.26
N ARG A 390 20.36 -19.78 -0.55
CA ARG A 390 20.05 -21.13 -1.04
C ARG A 390 18.62 -21.61 -0.72
N SER A 391 17.95 -21.02 0.27
CA SER A 391 16.56 -21.36 0.65
C SER A 391 15.58 -20.26 0.22
N LYS A 392 15.49 -19.97 -1.09
CA LYS A 392 14.57 -18.97 -1.66
C LYS A 392 13.62 -19.55 -2.71
N SER A 393 13.30 -20.84 -2.63
CA SER A 393 12.40 -21.50 -3.58
C SER A 393 10.97 -21.71 -3.07
N ASN A 394 10.64 -21.34 -1.83
CA ASN A 394 9.31 -21.59 -1.28
C ASN A 394 8.82 -20.44 -0.36
N TRP A 395 7.98 -19.56 -0.90
CA TRP A 395 7.58 -18.31 -0.23
C TRP A 395 6.62 -18.50 0.96
N LYS A 396 5.93 -19.64 1.05
CA LYS A 396 5.17 -20.00 2.26
C LYS A 396 6.10 -20.31 3.43
N GLU A 397 7.22 -20.97 3.16
CA GLU A 397 8.28 -21.19 4.16
C GLU A 397 9.08 -19.93 4.41
N ALA A 398 9.24 -19.00 3.46
CA ALA A 398 9.89 -17.71 3.71
C ALA A 398 9.06 -16.76 4.61
N CYS A 399 7.73 -16.74 4.51
CA CYS A 399 6.89 -16.00 5.48
C CYS A 399 6.89 -16.70 6.85
N VAL A 400 6.88 -18.03 6.88
CA VAL A 400 7.04 -18.80 8.12
C VAL A 400 8.46 -18.67 8.68
N GLU A 401 9.50 -18.52 7.85
CA GLU A 401 10.90 -18.34 8.24
C GLU A 401 11.13 -16.90 8.68
N GLU A 402 10.58 -15.89 8.02
CA GLU A 402 10.68 -14.48 8.42
C GLU A 402 9.83 -14.22 9.67
N GLN A 403 8.66 -14.88 9.81
CA GLN A 403 7.92 -14.94 11.09
C GLN A 403 8.63 -15.81 12.13
N SER A 404 9.32 -16.89 11.76
CA SER A 404 10.16 -17.66 12.68
C SER A 404 11.48 -16.97 13.00
N LEU A 405 11.95 -16.02 12.19
CA LEU A 405 13.14 -15.20 12.38
C LEU A 405 12.79 -13.99 13.22
N LEU A 406 11.55 -13.48 13.12
CA LEU A 406 10.95 -12.58 14.10
C LEU A 406 10.65 -13.32 15.40
N ASP A 407 10.10 -14.54 15.38
CA ASP A 407 9.82 -15.35 16.58
C ASP A 407 11.12 -15.91 17.19
N ASN A 408 12.16 -16.24 16.40
CA ASN A 408 13.48 -16.64 16.89
C ASN A 408 14.33 -15.43 17.25
N LYS A 409 14.13 -14.24 16.67
CA LYS A 409 14.69 -13.01 17.25
C LYS A 409 14.00 -12.72 18.56
N VAL A 410 12.68 -12.79 18.67
CA VAL A 410 11.93 -12.56 19.91
C VAL A 410 12.23 -13.65 20.95
N SER A 411 12.44 -14.90 20.54
CA SER A 411 12.73 -16.04 21.43
C SER A 411 14.23 -16.17 21.77
N ALA A 412 15.15 -15.92 20.84
CA ALA A 412 16.58 -15.80 21.14
C ALA A 412 16.87 -14.51 21.93
N VAL A 413 16.13 -13.42 21.71
CA VAL A 413 16.12 -12.25 22.60
C VAL A 413 15.54 -12.64 23.95
N SER A 414 14.46 -13.43 24.04
CA SER A 414 13.96 -13.93 25.35
C SER A 414 14.95 -14.83 26.10
N GLY A 415 15.80 -15.58 25.39
CA GLY A 415 16.86 -16.43 25.96
C GLY A 415 18.20 -15.71 26.21
N ILE A 416 18.42 -14.56 25.57
CA ILE A 416 19.59 -13.67 25.79
C ILE A 416 19.25 -12.55 26.79
N ILE A 417 17.97 -12.26 27.05
CA ILE A 417 17.49 -11.23 27.98
C ILE A 417 17.93 -11.49 29.43
N GLU A 418 18.28 -12.71 29.82
CA GLU A 418 18.87 -12.97 31.13
C GLU A 418 20.36 -12.56 31.23
N ALA A 419 21.02 -12.17 30.14
CA ALA A 419 22.48 -11.99 30.09
C ALA A 419 22.99 -10.59 29.70
N ALA A 420 22.13 -9.58 29.50
CA ALA A 420 22.57 -8.23 29.08
C ALA A 420 22.15 -7.09 30.02
N ASP A 421 21.87 -7.37 31.30
CA ASP A 421 21.57 -6.32 32.29
C ASP A 421 22.86 -5.83 32.94
N GLN A 422 23.58 -4.94 32.25
CA GLN A 422 24.58 -4.07 32.87
C GLN A 422 24.42 -2.61 32.38
N GLY A 423 23.96 -1.72 33.27
CA GLY A 423 24.74 -0.50 33.54
C GLY A 423 24.19 0.88 33.18
N SER A 424 22.92 1.22 33.44
CA SER A 424 22.51 2.64 33.64
C SER A 424 21.11 2.77 34.24
N SER A 425 20.97 3.48 35.36
CA SER A 425 19.66 3.87 35.93
C SER A 425 18.95 4.97 35.11
N VAL A 426 19.66 5.56 34.14
CA VAL A 426 19.20 6.67 33.31
C VAL A 426 18.75 6.12 31.96
N ALA A 427 17.51 6.41 31.59
CA ALA A 427 16.91 6.00 30.32
C ALA A 427 17.24 6.98 29.19
N MET A 428 17.12 8.29 29.46
CA MET A 428 17.36 9.35 28.47
C MET A 428 17.97 10.61 29.11
N ILE A 429 18.86 11.28 28.38
CA ILE A 429 19.40 12.60 28.73
C ILE A 429 19.10 13.58 27.60
N LEU A 430 18.47 14.70 27.95
CA LEU A 430 18.22 15.83 27.05
C LEU A 430 19.22 16.93 27.40
N SER A 431 19.96 17.39 26.40
CA SER A 431 20.98 18.44 26.53
C SER A 431 20.64 19.63 25.63
N SER A 432 20.16 20.72 26.23
CA SER A 432 19.81 21.98 25.56
C SER A 432 18.86 21.81 24.35
N VAL A 433 17.85 20.96 24.51
CA VAL A 433 16.91 20.59 23.44
C VAL A 433 15.91 21.71 23.17
N SER A 434 15.85 22.19 21.93
CA SER A 434 14.80 23.12 21.47
C SER A 434 13.78 22.39 20.60
N ILE A 435 12.50 22.69 20.84
CA ILE A 435 11.36 22.00 20.24
C ILE A 435 10.52 23.01 19.46
N SER A 436 10.23 22.72 18.20
CA SER A 436 9.33 23.50 17.35
C SER A 436 8.32 22.59 16.66
N ASN A 437 7.20 23.15 16.22
CA ASN A 437 6.25 22.42 15.38
C ASN A 437 6.91 22.09 14.03
N PRO A 438 6.92 20.82 13.56
CA PRO A 438 7.48 20.43 12.26
C PRO A 438 6.89 21.23 11.08
N ASN A 439 5.60 21.59 11.16
CA ASN A 439 4.91 22.35 10.11
C ASN A 439 5.17 23.85 10.18
N ASN A 440 5.67 24.36 11.33
CA ASN A 440 6.01 25.76 11.52
C ASN A 440 7.22 25.88 12.45
N THR A 441 8.41 25.79 11.85
CA THR A 441 9.69 25.91 12.56
C THR A 441 9.92 27.30 13.18
N ARG A 442 9.10 28.30 12.85
CA ARG A 442 9.18 29.65 13.45
C ARG A 442 8.53 29.72 14.84
N SER A 443 7.58 28.83 15.13
CA SER A 443 6.97 28.74 16.46
C SER A 443 7.76 27.75 17.32
N ILE A 444 8.69 28.30 18.11
CA ILE A 444 9.43 27.53 19.12
C ILE A 444 8.51 27.31 20.31
N LEU A 445 8.31 26.04 20.68
CA LEU A 445 7.47 25.63 21.81
C LEU A 445 8.28 25.59 23.11
N ILE A 446 9.52 25.10 23.04
CA ILE A 446 10.42 24.95 24.19
C ILE A 446 11.85 25.28 23.75
N LYS A 447 12.59 26.02 24.57
CA LYS A 447 13.99 26.42 24.32
C LYS A 447 14.94 25.75 25.31
N GLU A 448 16.02 25.18 24.80
CA GLU A 448 17.18 24.72 25.57
C GLU A 448 16.84 23.83 26.79
N LEU A 449 15.87 22.92 26.64
CA LEU A 449 15.47 21.98 27.69
C LEU A 449 16.60 21.01 28.03
N SER A 450 16.99 20.98 29.30
CA SER A 450 17.97 20.03 29.82
C SER A 450 17.37 19.26 30.98
N MET A 451 17.22 17.95 30.81
CA MET A 451 16.67 17.06 31.84
C MET A 451 17.11 15.61 31.63
N SER A 452 17.15 14.84 32.71
CA SER A 452 17.41 13.39 32.68
C SER A 452 16.17 12.62 33.10
N VAL A 453 15.83 11.58 32.35
CA VAL A 453 14.78 10.61 32.69
C VAL A 453 15.45 9.37 33.26
N SER A 454 15.24 9.07 34.55
CA SER A 454 15.87 7.96 35.27
C SER A 454 14.86 7.15 36.10
N LEU A 455 15.28 6.00 36.60
CA LEU A 455 14.48 5.14 37.48
C LEU A 455 14.27 5.71 38.90
N GLU A 456 14.95 6.79 39.24
CA GLU A 456 14.92 7.29 40.61
C GLU A 456 13.65 8.07 40.89
N ARG A 457 13.20 8.90 39.94
CA ARG A 457 12.18 9.93 40.16
C ARG A 457 11.04 9.86 39.15
N ASN A 458 9.81 10.05 39.61
CA ASN A 458 8.63 10.25 38.77
C ASN A 458 8.51 11.73 38.39
N ILE A 459 8.23 12.01 37.11
CA ILE A 459 8.21 13.39 36.56
C ILE A 459 6.78 13.76 36.13
N LEU A 460 6.27 14.87 36.65
CA LEU A 460 5.01 15.47 36.22
C LEU A 460 5.30 16.61 35.25
N ILE A 461 4.66 16.62 34.09
CA ILE A 461 4.75 17.71 33.12
C ILE A 461 3.45 18.53 33.19
N THR A 462 3.58 19.81 33.55
CA THR A 462 2.45 20.76 33.67
C THR A 462 2.67 21.99 32.80
N GLY A 463 1.59 22.74 32.56
CA GLY A 463 1.62 23.96 31.74
C GLY A 463 0.28 24.18 31.05
N ASP A 464 0.05 25.38 30.54
CA ASP A 464 -1.20 25.73 29.87
C ASP A 464 -1.44 24.93 28.58
N SER A 465 -2.64 25.02 28.01
CA SER A 465 -2.94 24.43 26.71
C SER A 465 -1.99 24.96 25.64
N SER A 466 -1.54 24.10 24.73
CA SER A 466 -0.67 24.46 23.60
C SER A 466 0.77 24.90 23.93
N THR A 467 1.26 24.65 25.15
CA THR A 467 2.66 24.96 25.56
C THR A 467 3.70 23.94 25.11
N GLY A 468 3.30 22.86 24.42
CA GLY A 468 4.21 21.84 23.89
C GLY A 468 4.35 20.57 24.75
N LYS A 469 3.48 20.35 25.75
CA LYS A 469 3.50 19.14 26.62
C LYS A 469 3.57 17.83 25.82
N THR A 470 2.60 17.60 24.94
CA THR A 470 2.57 16.42 24.06
C THR A 470 3.73 16.42 23.06
N SER A 471 4.22 17.59 22.64
CA SER A 471 5.38 17.70 21.75
C SER A 471 6.67 17.16 22.37
N ILE A 472 6.86 17.32 23.69
CA ILE A 472 7.97 16.68 24.42
C ILE A 472 7.88 15.16 24.25
N LEU A 473 6.73 14.56 24.54
CA LEU A 473 6.56 13.11 24.42
C LEU A 473 6.77 12.61 22.98
N ARG A 474 6.34 13.38 21.97
CA ARG A 474 6.59 13.05 20.56
C ARG A 474 8.08 13.01 20.21
N ILE A 475 8.89 13.87 20.81
CA ILE A 475 10.34 13.84 20.64
C ILE A 475 10.95 12.67 21.41
N LEU A 476 10.51 12.43 22.65
CA LEU A 476 10.98 11.28 23.44
C LEU A 476 10.66 9.94 22.77
N ALA A 477 9.60 9.87 21.97
CA ALA A 477 9.17 8.70 21.20
C ALA A 477 9.74 8.63 19.76
N ASP A 478 10.70 9.49 19.38
CA ASP A 478 11.27 9.60 18.02
C ASP A 478 10.24 9.88 16.90
N LEU A 479 9.09 10.47 17.23
CA LEU A 479 8.11 10.89 16.24
C LEU A 479 8.49 12.25 15.62
N TRP A 480 9.06 13.14 16.44
CA TRP A 480 9.53 14.48 16.04
C TRP A 480 11.05 14.57 16.23
N LYS A 481 11.73 15.30 15.34
CA LYS A 481 13.14 15.67 15.52
C LYS A 481 13.25 16.96 16.33
N CYS A 482 14.30 17.09 17.14
CA CYS A 482 14.60 18.35 17.81
C CYS A 482 15.11 19.40 16.80
N LEU A 483 14.88 20.68 17.09
CA LEU A 483 15.40 21.79 16.27
C LEU A 483 16.89 22.02 16.56
N SER A 484 17.28 21.90 17.83
CA SER A 484 18.65 22.02 18.31
C SER A 484 18.82 21.20 19.60
N GLY A 485 20.05 20.90 19.97
CA GLY A 485 20.38 20.14 21.17
C GLY A 485 20.30 18.63 20.96
N LYS A 486 20.82 17.89 21.93
CA LYS A 486 21.09 16.45 21.80
C LYS A 486 20.20 15.64 22.74
N ILE A 487 19.70 14.51 22.25
CA ILE A 487 19.00 13.52 23.07
C ILE A 487 19.80 12.23 23.01
N GLU A 488 20.24 11.76 24.18
CA GLU A 488 20.95 10.50 24.32
C GLU A 488 20.00 9.49 24.94
N ARG A 489 19.80 8.36 24.26
CA ARG A 489 18.97 7.26 24.75
C ARG A 489 19.85 6.05 25.06
N PHE A 490 19.69 5.51 26.26
CA PHE A 490 20.47 4.37 26.76
C PHE A 490 19.69 3.06 26.76
N TRP A 491 18.36 3.12 26.59
CA TRP A 491 17.50 1.94 26.61
C TRP A 491 16.78 1.75 25.28
N GLU A 492 16.53 0.49 24.91
CA GLU A 492 15.73 0.15 23.72
C GLU A 492 14.23 0.41 23.93
N PHE A 493 13.53 0.73 22.84
CA PHE A 493 12.07 0.81 22.80
C PHE A 493 11.43 -0.57 22.78
N THR A 494 11.35 -1.19 23.94
CA THR A 494 10.55 -2.39 24.17
C THR A 494 9.41 -2.09 25.13
N PRO A 495 8.23 -2.74 25.00
CA PRO A 495 7.10 -2.52 25.92
C PRO A 495 7.46 -2.75 27.40
N THR A 496 8.51 -3.54 27.68
CA THR A 496 9.03 -3.85 29.03
C THR A 496 10.05 -2.82 29.54
N ASN A 497 10.69 -2.04 28.67
CA ASN A 497 11.58 -0.94 29.09
C ASN A 497 10.83 0.39 29.09
N MET A 498 10.19 0.73 27.96
CA MET A 498 9.60 2.04 27.72
C MET A 498 8.26 1.89 26.99
N LEU A 499 7.17 2.27 27.66
CA LEU A 499 5.83 2.22 27.08
C LEU A 499 5.21 3.62 27.02
N PHE A 500 4.68 4.00 25.85
CA PHE A 500 4.05 5.30 25.62
C PHE A 500 2.54 5.13 25.47
N LEU A 501 1.79 5.92 26.21
CA LEU A 501 0.35 6.03 26.08
C LEU A 501 -0.02 7.44 25.56
N PRO A 502 -0.67 7.55 24.39
CA PRO A 502 -1.06 8.83 23.82
C PRO A 502 -2.34 9.40 24.46
N GLN A 503 -2.55 10.70 24.30
CA GLN A 503 -3.77 11.41 24.76
C GLN A 503 -5.06 10.79 24.21
N ASN A 504 -5.08 10.52 22.90
CA ASN A 504 -6.17 9.78 22.26
C ASN A 504 -5.73 8.33 22.12
N PRO A 505 -6.29 7.41 22.90
CA PRO A 505 -5.84 6.03 22.91
C PRO A 505 -6.21 5.33 21.61
N TYR A 506 -5.34 4.42 21.16
CA TYR A 506 -5.58 3.61 19.96
C TYR A 506 -6.01 2.19 20.35
N PHE A 507 -7.10 1.72 19.74
CA PHE A 507 -7.63 0.37 19.88
C PHE A 507 -7.87 -0.22 18.49
N PRO A 508 -7.10 -1.23 18.07
CA PRO A 508 -7.32 -1.91 16.79
C PRO A 508 -8.75 -2.45 16.67
N SER A 509 -9.47 -2.11 15.61
CA SER A 509 -10.83 -2.60 15.33
C SER A 509 -10.83 -3.72 14.28
N GLY A 510 -11.98 -4.39 14.11
CA GLY A 510 -12.18 -5.41 13.09
C GLY A 510 -11.95 -6.85 13.58
N GLY A 511 -12.87 -7.36 14.41
CA GLY A 511 -12.84 -8.73 14.92
C GLY A 511 -11.73 -8.98 15.94
N THR A 512 -11.27 -7.93 16.62
CA THR A 512 -10.24 -8.04 17.65
C THR A 512 -10.85 -8.41 18.99
N THR A 513 -10.12 -9.18 19.78
CA THR A 513 -10.61 -9.69 21.08
C THR A 513 -10.22 -8.78 22.23
N LEU A 514 -10.89 -8.89 23.38
CA LEU A 514 -10.51 -8.14 24.59
C LEU A 514 -9.07 -8.45 25.03
N ARG A 515 -8.62 -9.71 24.89
CA ARG A 515 -7.23 -10.11 25.13
C ARG A 515 -6.27 -9.27 24.28
N GLN A 516 -6.53 -9.19 22.98
CA GLN A 516 -5.70 -8.43 22.04
C GLN A 516 -5.62 -6.96 22.42
N GLN A 517 -6.71 -6.37 22.94
CA GLN A 517 -6.69 -5.00 23.42
C GLN A 517 -5.83 -4.78 24.66
N LEU A 518 -5.84 -5.73 25.60
CA LEU A 518 -5.09 -5.65 26.86
C LEU A 518 -3.58 -5.85 26.66
N VAL A 519 -3.19 -6.73 25.74
CA VAL A 519 -1.77 -7.07 25.51
C VAL A 519 -1.10 -6.21 24.45
N TYR A 520 -1.85 -5.41 23.68
CA TYR A 520 -1.30 -4.48 22.71
C TYR A 520 -0.23 -3.58 23.35
N PRO A 521 0.96 -3.37 22.72
CA PRO A 521 1.33 -3.68 21.33
C PRO A 521 1.91 -5.08 21.10
N ALA A 522 1.95 -5.97 22.10
CA ALA A 522 2.42 -7.35 21.89
C ALA A 522 1.38 -8.19 21.14
N LYS A 523 1.85 -9.28 20.53
CA LYS A 523 0.97 -10.27 19.89
C LYS A 523 0.28 -11.10 20.98
N ALA A 524 -1.04 -11.23 20.90
CA ALA A 524 -1.78 -12.07 21.83
C ALA A 524 -1.47 -13.56 21.56
N GLU A 525 -0.83 -14.21 22.52
CA GLU A 525 -0.65 -15.66 22.51
C GLU A 525 -1.89 -16.33 23.11
N ALA A 526 -2.32 -17.46 22.52
CA ALA A 526 -3.49 -18.23 22.97
C ALA A 526 -3.24 -19.02 24.26
N ILE A 527 -2.28 -18.59 25.09
CA ILE A 527 -1.82 -19.33 26.25
C ILE A 527 -2.79 -19.10 27.42
N ASN A 528 -3.34 -20.19 27.97
CA ASN A 528 -4.24 -20.15 29.14
C ASN A 528 -3.55 -19.69 30.44
N LYS A 529 -2.22 -19.75 30.52
CA LYS A 529 -1.45 -19.38 31.72
C LYS A 529 -1.56 -17.89 32.09
N GLU A 530 -1.96 -17.02 31.16
CA GLU A 530 -2.06 -15.58 31.41
C GLU A 530 -3.46 -15.10 31.82
N ILE A 531 -4.48 -15.97 31.75
CA ILE A 531 -5.88 -15.59 32.00
C ILE A 531 -6.05 -15.00 33.41
N SER A 532 -5.53 -15.69 34.44
CA SER A 532 -5.65 -15.21 35.83
C SER A 532 -4.98 -13.85 36.04
N ARG A 533 -3.89 -13.57 35.31
CA ARG A 533 -3.22 -12.27 35.37
C ARG A 533 -4.05 -11.19 34.69
N LEU A 534 -4.69 -11.50 33.56
CA LEU A 534 -5.57 -10.57 32.85
C LEU A 534 -6.84 -10.28 33.65
N GLU A 535 -7.41 -11.28 34.33
CA GLU A 535 -8.53 -11.11 35.26
C GLU A 535 -8.15 -10.18 36.42
N GLU A 536 -7.00 -10.42 37.06
CA GLU A 536 -6.48 -9.56 38.13
C GLU A 536 -6.28 -8.11 37.63
N ILE A 537 -5.79 -7.92 36.41
CA ILE A 537 -5.61 -6.58 35.82
C ILE A 537 -6.97 -5.90 35.58
N LEU A 538 -7.99 -6.62 35.08
CA LEU A 538 -9.33 -6.08 34.88
C LEU A 538 -10.02 -5.71 36.20
N GLU A 539 -9.81 -6.51 37.25
CA GLU A 539 -10.29 -6.22 38.60
C GLU A 539 -9.64 -4.96 39.17
N ASN A 540 -8.31 -4.86 39.06
CA ASN A 540 -7.54 -3.71 39.53
C ASN A 540 -7.99 -2.37 38.91
N ILE A 541 -8.51 -2.39 37.67
CA ILE A 541 -9.01 -1.19 36.98
C ILE A 541 -10.54 -1.06 37.03
N GLY A 542 -11.24 -1.94 37.76
CA GLY A 542 -12.69 -1.94 37.94
C GLY A 542 -13.48 -2.17 36.65
N MET A 543 -13.05 -3.13 35.83
CA MET A 543 -13.66 -3.47 34.54
C MET A 543 -13.89 -4.97 34.35
N GLU A 544 -14.15 -5.71 35.44
CA GLU A 544 -14.51 -7.14 35.39
C GLU A 544 -15.74 -7.42 34.52
N TYR A 545 -16.69 -6.47 34.51
CA TYR A 545 -17.95 -6.59 33.76
C TYR A 545 -17.74 -6.76 32.24
N LEU A 546 -16.58 -6.38 31.71
CA LEU A 546 -16.24 -6.57 30.30
C LEU A 546 -16.15 -8.05 29.91
N LEU A 547 -15.83 -8.94 30.86
CA LEU A 547 -15.80 -10.38 30.62
C LEU A 547 -17.21 -10.92 30.37
N GLU A 548 -18.21 -10.46 31.10
CA GLU A 548 -19.60 -10.82 30.86
C GLU A 548 -20.11 -10.17 29.56
N ARG A 549 -19.78 -8.90 29.33
CA ARG A 549 -20.22 -8.14 28.15
C ARG A 549 -19.72 -8.72 26.83
N PHE A 550 -18.48 -9.24 26.80
CA PHE A 550 -17.84 -9.77 25.59
C PHE A 550 -17.70 -11.29 25.59
N SER A 551 -18.40 -12.01 26.47
CA SER A 551 -18.34 -13.47 26.55
C SER A 551 -16.91 -14.02 26.74
N GLY A 552 -16.09 -13.32 27.52
CA GLY A 552 -14.71 -13.68 27.84
C GLY A 552 -13.66 -12.82 27.13
N PHE A 553 -12.42 -13.34 27.06
CA PHE A 553 -11.27 -12.61 26.53
C PHE A 553 -11.05 -12.79 25.03
N ASP A 554 -11.50 -13.90 24.47
CA ASP A 554 -11.08 -14.40 23.16
C ASP A 554 -12.19 -14.38 22.11
N GLU A 555 -13.39 -13.95 22.48
CA GLU A 555 -14.46 -13.73 21.51
C GLU A 555 -14.16 -12.48 20.67
N PRO A 556 -14.20 -12.57 19.33
CA PRO A 556 -13.97 -11.42 18.47
C PRO A 556 -15.14 -10.43 18.59
N VAL A 557 -14.82 -9.16 18.76
CA VAL A 557 -15.81 -8.09 18.80
C VAL A 557 -15.91 -7.43 17.43
N ASP A 558 -17.08 -7.56 16.81
CA ASP A 558 -17.41 -6.88 15.56
C ASP A 558 -17.87 -5.44 15.85
N GLY A 559 -16.94 -4.48 15.75
CA GLY A 559 -17.23 -3.07 15.89
C GLY A 559 -16.00 -2.20 16.18
N ASP A 560 -16.21 -0.88 16.26
CA ASP A 560 -15.18 0.04 16.72
C ASP A 560 -15.24 0.18 18.24
N TRP A 561 -14.13 -0.12 18.92
CA TRP A 561 -13.99 0.02 20.37
C TRP A 561 -14.27 1.45 20.85
N HIS A 562 -14.07 2.47 20.00
CA HIS A 562 -14.37 3.88 20.32
C HIS A 562 -15.87 4.19 20.36
N GLU A 563 -16.70 3.39 19.69
CA GLU A 563 -18.17 3.51 19.74
C GLU A 563 -18.77 2.65 20.86
N ILE A 564 -18.10 1.55 21.21
CA ILE A 564 -18.57 0.55 22.19
C ILE A 564 -18.24 0.96 23.64
N LEU A 565 -17.06 1.53 23.86
CA LEU A 565 -16.56 1.91 25.18
C LEU A 565 -16.44 3.44 25.31
N SER A 566 -16.73 3.93 26.50
CA SER A 566 -16.54 5.36 26.82
C SER A 566 -15.06 5.73 26.85
N ARG A 567 -14.75 7.02 26.66
CA ARG A 567 -13.37 7.53 26.74
C ARG A 567 -12.68 7.17 28.07
N GLY A 568 -13.40 7.22 29.19
CA GLY A 568 -12.88 6.85 30.50
C GLY A 568 -12.58 5.34 30.63
N GLU A 569 -13.34 4.48 29.96
CA GLU A 569 -13.07 3.03 29.91
C GLU A 569 -11.86 2.72 29.03
N LEU A 570 -11.78 3.35 27.85
CA LEU A 570 -10.62 3.23 26.95
C LEU A 570 -9.33 3.68 27.64
N GLN A 571 -9.38 4.77 28.41
CA GLN A 571 -8.26 5.24 29.22
C GLN A 571 -7.85 4.23 30.31
N ARG A 572 -8.84 3.65 31.02
CA ARG A 572 -8.57 2.59 32.00
C ARG A 572 -7.95 1.34 31.35
N LEU A 573 -8.40 0.96 30.15
CA LEU A 573 -7.84 -0.16 29.41
C LEU A 573 -6.40 0.14 28.94
N CYS A 574 -6.06 1.39 28.66
CA CYS A 574 -4.68 1.76 28.38
C CYS A 574 -3.78 1.59 29.60
N ILE A 575 -4.27 1.93 30.81
CA ILE A 575 -3.53 1.63 32.04
C ILE A 575 -3.39 0.11 32.25
N ALA A 576 -4.39 -0.67 31.87
CA ALA A 576 -4.29 -2.13 31.86
C ALA A 576 -3.07 -2.63 31.05
N ARG A 577 -2.80 -2.01 29.87
CA ARG A 577 -1.61 -2.32 29.06
C ARG A 577 -0.31 -2.03 29.81
N VAL A 578 -0.26 -0.95 30.59
CA VAL A 578 0.90 -0.62 31.45
C VAL A 578 1.10 -1.70 32.51
N LEU A 579 0.03 -2.17 33.16
CA LEU A 579 0.10 -3.22 34.18
C LEU A 579 0.45 -4.59 33.61
N TYR A 580 0.03 -4.86 32.37
CA TYR A 580 0.37 -6.09 31.65
C TYR A 580 1.84 -6.10 31.20
N HIS A 581 2.35 -5.03 30.60
CA HIS A 581 3.74 -5.00 30.12
C HIS A 581 4.76 -4.75 31.22
N ARG A 582 4.35 -4.12 32.33
CA ARG A 582 5.22 -3.69 33.45
C ARG A 582 6.51 -3.00 32.97
N PRO A 583 6.39 -1.90 32.20
CA PRO A 583 7.56 -1.18 31.73
C PRO A 583 8.42 -0.67 32.88
N LYS A 584 9.75 -0.58 32.69
CA LYS A 584 10.64 0.15 33.61
C LYS A 584 10.19 1.62 33.75
N ILE A 585 9.85 2.28 32.63
CA ILE A 585 9.28 3.65 32.60
C ILE A 585 8.06 3.73 31.65
N ALA A 586 6.94 4.28 32.14
CA ALA A 586 5.76 4.58 31.36
C ALA A 586 5.63 6.10 31.08
N PHE A 587 5.37 6.47 29.83
CA PHE A 587 5.11 7.84 29.40
C PHE A 587 3.61 8.01 29.17
N LEU A 588 2.96 8.85 29.97
CA LEU A 588 1.50 8.96 30.05
C LEU A 588 1.03 10.35 29.62
N ASP A 589 0.51 10.48 28.40
CA ASP A 589 -0.04 11.73 27.88
C ASP A 589 -1.51 11.89 28.27
N GLU A 590 -1.81 12.65 29.33
CA GLU A 590 -3.19 12.94 29.80
C GLU A 590 -4.13 11.71 29.91
N CYS A 591 -3.56 10.55 30.24
CA CYS A 591 -4.24 9.25 30.16
C CYS A 591 -5.37 9.05 31.18
N THR A 592 -5.60 10.00 32.10
CA THR A 592 -6.65 9.95 33.12
C THR A 592 -7.61 11.14 33.05
N SER A 593 -7.54 11.94 31.98
CA SER A 593 -8.35 13.15 31.80
C SER A 593 -9.87 12.90 31.82
N ALA A 594 -10.33 11.76 31.31
CA ALA A 594 -11.73 11.34 31.29
C ALA A 594 -12.08 10.34 32.41
N VAL A 595 -11.14 10.05 33.31
CA VAL A 595 -11.35 9.15 34.45
C VAL A 595 -11.73 9.96 35.69
N GLY A 596 -12.66 9.43 36.48
CA GLY A 596 -13.07 10.04 37.75
C GLY A 596 -11.92 10.14 38.76
N PHE A 597 -11.99 11.12 39.65
CA PHE A 597 -10.93 11.46 40.60
C PHE A 597 -10.46 10.28 41.48
N GLU A 598 -11.39 9.56 42.11
CA GLU A 598 -11.08 8.40 42.97
C GLU A 598 -10.37 7.27 42.21
N MET A 599 -10.83 7.01 40.99
CA MET A 599 -10.24 5.98 40.14
C MET A 599 -8.86 6.40 39.65
N GLU A 600 -8.65 7.67 39.29
CA GLU A 600 -7.33 8.20 38.93
C GLU A 600 -6.31 7.98 40.05
N ILE A 601 -6.65 8.31 41.30
CA ILE A 601 -5.81 8.07 42.48
C ILE A 601 -5.48 6.58 42.62
N THR A 602 -6.48 5.73 42.43
CA THR A 602 -6.34 4.27 42.52
C THR A 602 -5.38 3.73 41.45
N LEU A 603 -5.53 4.15 40.19
CA LEU A 603 -4.70 3.73 39.07
C LEU A 603 -3.23 4.11 39.28
N TYR A 604 -2.93 5.37 39.66
CA TYR A 604 -1.55 5.79 39.94
C TYR A 604 -0.95 5.05 41.14
N ARG A 605 -1.75 4.74 42.17
CA ARG A 605 -1.30 3.92 43.30
C ARG A 605 -0.93 2.50 42.87
N ILE A 606 -1.72 1.90 41.98
CA ILE A 606 -1.45 0.55 41.44
C ILE A 606 -0.17 0.55 40.58
N ILE A 607 -0.01 1.52 39.67
CA ILE A 607 1.20 1.66 38.85
C ILE A 607 2.45 1.78 39.75
N LYS A 608 2.38 2.63 40.79
CA LYS A 608 3.48 2.81 41.74
C LYS A 608 3.76 1.54 42.56
N LYS A 609 2.71 0.82 43.00
CA LYS A 609 2.84 -0.47 43.72
C LYS A 609 3.46 -1.56 42.83
N ALA A 610 3.21 -1.52 41.53
CA ALA A 610 3.82 -2.41 40.55
C ALA A 610 5.30 -2.10 40.27
N GLY A 611 5.88 -1.07 40.91
CA GLY A 611 7.28 -0.69 40.73
C GLY A 611 7.58 0.05 39.43
N ILE A 612 6.54 0.48 38.70
CA ILE A 612 6.66 1.15 37.41
C ILE A 612 6.93 2.64 37.66
N LYS A 613 7.97 3.18 37.02
CA LYS A 613 8.25 4.62 37.01
C LYS A 613 7.47 5.28 35.89
N PHE A 614 7.15 6.56 36.04
CA PHE A 614 6.37 7.24 35.01
C PHE A 614 6.72 8.71 34.84
N VAL A 615 6.58 9.15 33.60
CA VAL A 615 6.54 10.55 33.19
C VAL A 615 5.11 10.82 32.73
N SER A 616 4.35 11.64 33.44
CA SER A 616 2.96 11.91 33.06
C SER A 616 2.69 13.38 32.80
N ILE A 617 1.81 13.64 31.84
CA ILE A 617 1.22 14.94 31.58
C ILE A 617 -0.14 14.99 32.25
N GLY A 618 -0.39 16.05 33.03
CA GLY A 618 -1.69 16.25 33.62
C GLY A 618 -1.88 17.64 34.20
N HIS A 619 -3.15 18.01 34.35
CA HIS A 619 -3.57 19.33 34.84
C HIS A 619 -4.08 19.29 36.28
N ARG A 620 -4.39 18.11 36.81
CA ARG A 620 -4.99 17.96 38.14
C ARG A 620 -3.91 17.99 39.21
N GLN A 621 -4.14 18.80 40.25
CA GLN A 621 -3.20 18.92 41.39
C GLN A 621 -3.04 17.61 42.17
N SER A 622 -4.06 16.73 42.15
CA SER A 622 -4.00 15.41 42.77
C SER A 622 -2.88 14.53 42.23
N LEU A 623 -2.36 14.79 41.03
CA LEU A 623 -1.24 14.03 40.48
C LEU A 623 0.07 14.33 41.21
N ARG A 624 0.23 15.53 41.81
CA ARG A 624 1.47 15.95 42.49
C ARG A 624 1.89 14.98 43.59
N GLN A 625 0.94 14.35 44.29
CA GLN A 625 1.25 13.38 45.37
C GLN A 625 1.98 12.11 44.88
N PHE A 626 1.90 11.80 43.58
CA PHE A 626 2.50 10.60 42.99
C PHE A 626 3.85 10.85 42.31
N HIS A 627 4.22 12.12 42.14
CA HIS A 627 5.41 12.56 41.43
C HIS A 627 6.45 13.15 42.38
N ASP A 628 7.71 13.19 41.93
CA ASP A 628 8.84 13.70 42.70
C ASP A 628 9.34 15.03 42.14
N ILE A 629 9.28 15.21 40.80
CA ILE A 629 9.68 16.42 40.10
C ILE A 629 8.49 16.94 39.27
N GLU A 630 8.35 18.26 39.20
CA GLU A 630 7.46 18.96 38.26
C GLU A 630 8.29 19.72 37.22
N LEU A 631 8.06 19.42 35.94
CA LEU A 631 8.49 20.23 34.80
C LEU A 631 7.31 21.11 34.38
N HIS A 632 7.41 22.41 34.67
CA HIS A 632 6.40 23.39 34.31
C HIS A 632 6.78 24.15 33.05
N LEU A 633 5.90 24.16 32.04
CA LEU A 633 6.08 24.89 30.78
C LEU A 633 5.32 26.23 30.81
N ASN A 634 6.05 27.33 30.59
CA ASN A 634 5.52 28.70 30.74
C ASN A 634 4.79 29.22 29.48
N GLY A 635 4.94 28.53 28.33
CA GLY A 635 4.25 28.84 27.08
C GLY A 635 4.92 29.86 26.14
N ASP A 636 5.95 30.57 26.60
CA ASP A 636 6.80 31.48 25.80
C ASP A 636 8.12 30.83 25.31
N GLY A 637 8.22 29.50 25.46
CA GLY A 637 9.45 28.73 25.27
C GLY A 637 10.23 28.47 26.56
N GLY A 638 9.89 29.15 27.66
CA GLY A 638 10.49 28.93 28.98
C GLY A 638 9.95 27.68 29.68
N TRP A 639 10.81 27.08 30.51
CA TRP A 639 10.48 25.94 31.35
C TRP A 639 11.14 26.10 32.72
N SER A 640 10.56 25.47 33.75
CA SER A 640 11.16 25.36 35.08
C SER A 640 11.03 23.95 35.62
N LEU A 641 12.05 23.48 36.34
CA LEU A 641 12.09 22.16 36.94
C LEU A 641 12.19 22.31 38.46
N GLN A 642 11.20 21.79 39.19
CA GLN A 642 11.07 21.97 40.63
C GLN A 642 10.83 20.62 41.31
N GLU A 643 11.37 20.43 42.52
CA GLU A 643 11.02 19.26 43.34
C GLU A 643 9.64 19.49 43.99
N ILE A 644 8.80 18.45 44.00
CA ILE A 644 7.46 18.54 44.58
C ILE A 644 7.56 18.29 46.08
N ASP A 645 7.25 19.31 46.88
CA ASP A 645 7.16 19.17 48.32
C ASP A 645 5.91 18.38 48.73
N LYS A 646 6.12 17.15 49.17
CA LYS A 646 5.04 16.21 49.56
C LYS A 646 4.35 16.60 50.87
N THR A 647 4.90 17.53 51.64
CA THR A 647 4.31 17.95 52.93
C THR A 647 3.12 18.89 52.78
N ILE A 648 3.05 19.68 51.70
CA ILE A 648 2.00 20.67 51.45
C ILE A 648 0.72 20.02 50.88
N VAL A 649 0.85 18.90 50.17
CA VAL A 649 -0.26 18.25 49.44
C VAL A 649 -1.29 17.59 50.37
N VAL A 650 -0.92 17.27 51.61
CA VAL A 650 -1.84 16.64 52.59
C VAL A 650 -2.76 17.68 53.27
N GLN A 651 -2.47 18.98 53.17
CA GLN A 651 -3.25 20.03 53.86
C GLN A 651 -4.39 20.65 53.04
N GLN A 652 -4.58 20.22 51.78
CA GLN A 652 -5.67 20.71 50.91
C GLN A 652 -6.68 19.62 50.51
N GLN A 653 -6.70 18.49 51.25
CA GLN A 653 -7.72 17.44 51.10
C GLN A 653 -9.01 17.79 51.82
#